data_AF-A0A847V0Q0-F1
#
_entry.id   AF-A0A847V0Q0-F1
#
_cell.length_a   1.000
_cell.length_b   1.000
_cell.length_c   1.000
_cell.angle_alpha   90.00
_cell.angle_beta   90.00
_cell.angle_gamma   90.00
#
_symmetry.space_group_name_H-M   'P 1'
#
loop_
_entity.id
_entity.type
_entity.pdbx_description
1 polymer ?
#
loop_
_entity_poly.entity_id
_entity_poly.type
_entity_poly.pdbx_seq_one_letter_code
_entity_poly.pdbx_strand_id
1 'polypeptide(L)'
;MYSQNKLIDGIRSFSPAREKWVSKAVEDLPEKVTVHFKTGQTGLLDMKNPRAVLWARRIEEQKRANQPVYVEIDEETNIITNVRVPRVFRVEGLDEDEHGNLMVRLQPSSAIHVLLRSDPNFESMQASLQAAMDEGSERLITETRDGHDIIDVRELEEGSGESLEPSPLTPDDPPVSEARALEVFDNMIAESCDPCNPSSDCIPFLYPDDGCWIRAHMMCHLMRNGGPDITTNPPEDPEKVWISASPGNRLDPLTSNHPDCRISPNGWGWHVAPTLMVSLPGGDEKRVIDPSLSPTPLSIAEWKNLMRDPGASLDEGPWTDWSEFGDGLGESYSLAQASEYSYIKYCRDELEDRCATDGPPPYSCTRNCFFIIDRNTFSDDEIEAMLHVGSPALIEAAFYIVVDGFSPYELGFTSATMEMTPTLTISLNIPGMTITADRLEFEYPAHLNRRQRLTWVYNISFANTTGFTSERITVTLEASLSTVSDTGYLYLIRQPNPYEIDGETSWLSTDLRVFQIIGGGSKFGVTMGSDPSAFITQVITNLNTHNTAGQTFENDISVDQQTSQLELSQTVGGTPVYNFAVAKVRYRALTVSATDVRVFFRLIPWATTSLEYDQATAYRRHEAGGTVIPLLGIKNNEVTAIPCFASPRINSAVASMTTQTDTPNVQTIPPNPSGEEVVRYFGCWLDFNKTTPQFPLHPSPLDGPYTSGRVSLQDHIRNEHICLVSEIAFAPAPAQNGNTPSVSDKLAQRNLAIVESANPGLTFSRRIPQTFEIRPSPSRLENDELMFDWGNVPVGSVATLYLPGFDTNDILLLAAKKYRSHRMVRIDEHTLKFDTGGITYLPIPFADGNFPGLLTVDLPEGIEKGQAFKIVVRQVTGEQQPIAMTHRIEAPRPSWRRIVGSFQLTIPVRDKADILPRQQRLLSNLRWIERAIPANDRWSPVFSRYVSQIADRIDALGGDSKKVAPSPTGQWREARRNCLILNLATFLLTALLVVGIGTLTGGLMAIIAGLAFVLLIGAVRLWIDKCRPKICQLLRGVLAGAAIGAIVLALIAVLGTSTPQLITTLAASAGLAALIAIVSWRRGCFG
;
A
#
# COMPACT_ATOMS: atom_id res chain seq x y z
N MET A 1 15.97 -2.26 -0.29
CA MET A 1 14.75 -2.54 -1.09
C MET A 1 15.15 -3.27 -2.37
N TYR A 2 14.35 -4.24 -2.82
CA TYR A 2 14.62 -4.96 -4.07
C TYR A 2 14.26 -4.11 -5.32
N SER A 3 14.73 -4.56 -6.50
CA SER A 3 14.57 -3.87 -7.79
C SER A 3 15.07 -2.42 -7.77
N GLN A 4 16.26 -2.21 -7.20
CA GLN A 4 16.96 -0.93 -7.17
C GLN A 4 18.42 -1.14 -7.56
N ASN A 5 18.91 -0.28 -8.46
CA ASN A 5 20.32 -0.20 -8.77
C ASN A 5 21.03 0.57 -7.64
N LYS A 6 21.92 -0.12 -6.92
CA LYS A 6 22.82 0.48 -5.94
C LYS A 6 24.08 0.97 -6.65
N LEU A 7 24.44 2.24 -6.46
CA LEU A 7 25.58 2.87 -7.12
C LEU A 7 26.35 3.72 -6.11
N ILE A 8 27.68 3.62 -6.10
CA ILE A 8 28.56 4.63 -5.49
C ILE A 8 29.46 5.19 -6.58
N ASP A 9 29.32 6.47 -6.83
CA ASP A 9 30.03 7.13 -7.92
C ASP A 9 30.16 8.64 -7.70
N GLY A 10 31.11 9.25 -8.38
CA GLY A 10 31.21 10.71 -8.48
C GLY A 10 30.15 11.29 -9.42
N ILE A 11 29.86 12.57 -9.22
CA ILE A 11 28.83 13.27 -9.99
C ILE A 11 29.48 13.99 -11.18
N ARG A 12 28.99 13.73 -12.39
CA ARG A 12 29.41 14.43 -13.61
C ARG A 12 28.65 15.76 -13.79
N SER A 13 27.33 15.73 -13.82
CA SER A 13 26.51 16.92 -14.13
C SER A 13 25.07 16.79 -13.64
N PHE A 14 24.34 17.92 -13.65
CA PHE A 14 22.91 17.98 -13.36
C PHE A 14 22.14 18.48 -14.59
N SER A 15 20.89 18.02 -14.75
CA SER A 15 19.94 18.57 -15.72
C SER A 15 18.56 18.75 -15.05
N PRO A 16 18.04 19.98 -14.90
CA PRO A 16 18.67 21.26 -15.24
C PRO A 16 19.96 21.54 -14.45
N ALA A 17 20.82 22.40 -14.99
CA ALA A 17 22.07 22.83 -14.34
C ALA A 17 21.81 23.47 -12.96
N ARG A 18 22.78 23.34 -12.04
CA ARG A 18 22.63 23.70 -10.61
C ARG A 18 22.12 25.12 -10.38
N GLU A 19 22.53 26.07 -11.22
CA GLU A 19 22.17 27.49 -11.10
C GLU A 19 20.67 27.73 -11.24
N LYS A 20 19.93 26.77 -11.81
CA LYS A 20 18.49 26.86 -11.98
C LYS A 20 17.69 26.45 -10.74
N TRP A 21 18.31 25.81 -9.75
CA TRP A 21 17.57 25.26 -8.59
C TRP A 21 18.25 25.46 -7.23
N VAL A 22 19.59 25.55 -7.15
CA VAL A 22 20.32 25.53 -5.86
C VAL A 22 19.96 26.67 -4.91
N SER A 23 19.58 27.84 -5.44
CA SER A 23 19.26 29.05 -4.68
C SER A 23 17.80 29.49 -4.85
N LYS A 24 16.92 28.58 -5.27
CA LYS A 24 15.50 28.85 -5.49
C LYS A 24 14.69 28.50 -4.25
N ALA A 25 13.60 29.24 -4.03
CA ALA A 25 12.58 28.86 -3.07
C ALA A 25 11.90 27.56 -3.53
N VAL A 26 11.30 26.81 -2.60
CA VAL A 26 10.73 25.49 -2.88
C VAL A 26 9.67 25.55 -3.98
N GLU A 27 8.90 26.64 -4.02
CA GLU A 27 7.83 26.88 -5.01
C GLU A 27 8.35 27.13 -6.43
N ASP A 28 9.62 27.53 -6.57
CA ASP A 28 10.28 27.83 -7.84
C ASP A 28 11.20 26.68 -8.33
N LEU A 29 11.24 25.55 -7.60
CA LEU A 29 12.06 24.41 -7.98
C LEU A 29 11.53 23.70 -9.24
N PRO A 30 12.40 23.18 -10.11
CA PRO A 30 11.98 22.32 -11.20
C PRO A 30 11.36 21.03 -10.64
N GLU A 31 10.33 20.46 -11.28
CA GLU A 31 9.69 19.23 -10.80
C GLU A 31 10.67 18.07 -10.61
N LYS A 32 11.67 17.94 -11.50
CA LYS A 32 12.69 16.90 -11.44
C LYS A 32 14.08 17.44 -11.74
N VAL A 33 15.08 16.86 -11.07
CA VAL A 33 16.51 17.05 -11.37
C VAL A 33 17.13 15.71 -11.72
N THR A 34 17.73 15.62 -12.90
CA THR A 34 18.53 14.47 -13.33
C THR A 34 19.97 14.63 -12.85
N VAL A 35 20.50 13.61 -12.18
CA VAL A 35 21.89 13.47 -11.79
C VAL A 35 22.57 12.55 -12.80
N HIS A 36 23.66 13.03 -13.41
CA HIS A 36 24.51 12.23 -14.28
C HIS A 36 25.77 11.83 -13.51
N PHE A 37 25.98 10.52 -13.35
CA PHE A 37 27.13 9.97 -12.63
C PHE A 37 28.34 9.77 -13.58
N LYS A 38 29.57 9.69 -13.04
CA LYS A 38 30.80 9.60 -13.84
C LYS A 38 30.89 8.31 -14.65
N THR A 39 30.35 7.21 -14.15
CA THR A 39 30.19 5.90 -14.82
C THR A 39 29.17 5.91 -15.97
N GLY A 40 28.36 6.98 -16.10
CA GLY A 40 27.38 7.15 -17.17
C GLY A 40 25.94 6.77 -16.78
N GLN A 41 25.73 6.20 -15.59
CA GLN A 41 24.40 6.01 -15.03
C GLN A 41 23.71 7.35 -14.75
N THR A 42 22.38 7.36 -14.72
CA THR A 42 21.57 8.53 -14.40
C THR A 42 20.53 8.20 -13.34
N GLY A 43 20.25 9.15 -12.46
CA GLY A 43 19.15 9.07 -11.49
C GLY A 43 18.33 10.36 -11.48
N LEU A 44 17.09 10.28 -11.03
CA LEU A 44 16.13 11.39 -10.99
C LEU A 44 15.74 11.70 -9.55
N LEU A 45 15.87 12.97 -9.15
CA LEU A 45 15.33 13.49 -7.91
C LEU A 45 13.96 14.11 -8.20
N ASP A 46 12.92 13.63 -7.52
CA ASP A 46 11.59 14.25 -7.52
C ASP A 46 11.59 15.43 -6.54
N MET A 47 11.76 16.66 -7.04
CA MET A 47 11.94 17.83 -6.17
C MET A 47 10.65 18.27 -5.45
N LYS A 48 9.50 17.63 -5.74
CA LYS A 48 8.30 17.74 -4.90
C LYS A 48 8.42 16.97 -3.58
N ASN A 49 9.38 16.06 -3.47
CA ASN A 49 9.73 15.40 -2.22
C ASN A 49 10.73 16.28 -1.46
N PRO A 50 10.39 16.81 -0.26
CA PRO A 50 11.30 17.62 0.55
C PRO A 50 12.66 16.95 0.79
N ARG A 51 12.65 15.62 0.95
CA ARG A 51 13.87 14.83 1.14
C ARG A 51 14.76 14.79 -0.09
N ALA A 52 14.17 14.72 -1.29
CA ALA A 52 14.93 14.77 -2.53
C ALA A 52 15.57 16.15 -2.77
N VAL A 53 14.98 17.23 -2.25
CA VAL A 53 15.58 18.57 -2.25
C VAL A 53 16.83 18.59 -1.38
N LEU A 54 16.77 18.02 -0.17
CA LEU A 54 17.94 17.85 0.71
C LEU A 54 19.03 17.02 0.03
N TRP A 55 18.66 15.88 -0.55
CA TRP A 55 19.58 15.02 -1.28
C TRP A 55 20.21 15.72 -2.48
N ALA A 56 19.48 16.58 -3.21
CA ALA A 56 20.02 17.36 -4.31
C ALA A 56 21.17 18.25 -3.84
N ARG A 57 21.01 18.93 -2.68
CA ARG A 57 22.07 19.76 -2.07
C ARG A 57 23.27 18.91 -1.66
N ARG A 58 23.05 17.78 -0.99
CA ARG A 58 24.14 16.87 -0.59
C ARG A 58 24.93 16.34 -1.79
N ILE A 59 24.24 15.90 -2.84
CA ILE A 59 24.87 15.42 -4.09
C ILE A 59 25.66 16.56 -4.76
N GLU A 60 25.17 17.80 -4.69
CA GLU A 60 25.87 18.99 -5.19
C GLU A 60 27.14 19.29 -4.41
N GLU A 61 27.10 19.19 -3.08
CA GLU A 61 28.26 19.35 -2.21
C GLU A 61 29.32 18.29 -2.50
N GLN A 62 28.92 17.02 -2.58
CA GLN A 62 29.81 15.91 -2.92
C GLN A 62 30.44 16.11 -4.31
N LYS A 63 29.66 16.62 -5.28
CA LYS A 63 30.21 17.01 -6.58
C LYS A 63 31.31 18.07 -6.45
N ARG A 64 31.08 19.12 -5.65
CA ARG A 64 32.05 20.21 -5.46
C ARG A 64 33.31 19.73 -4.74
N ALA A 65 33.17 18.81 -3.79
CA ALA A 65 34.27 18.17 -3.09
C ALA A 65 34.99 17.09 -3.93
N ASN A 66 34.49 16.78 -5.13
CA ASN A 66 34.94 15.65 -5.96
C ASN A 66 34.90 14.30 -5.21
N GLN A 67 33.92 14.15 -4.31
CA GLN A 67 33.69 12.95 -3.51
C GLN A 67 32.55 12.11 -4.11
N PRO A 68 32.54 10.79 -3.88
CA PRO A 68 31.48 9.91 -4.34
C PRO A 68 30.22 10.03 -3.48
N VAL A 69 29.10 9.61 -4.03
CA VAL A 69 27.84 9.47 -3.29
C VAL A 69 27.27 8.07 -3.52
N TYR A 70 26.74 7.45 -2.46
CA TYR A 70 25.92 6.25 -2.58
C TYR A 70 24.49 6.63 -2.90
N VAL A 71 23.90 6.00 -3.91
CA VAL A 71 22.51 6.16 -4.28
C VAL A 71 21.85 4.82 -4.54
N GLU A 72 20.56 4.74 -4.21
CA GLU A 72 19.68 3.68 -4.68
C GLU A 72 18.73 4.26 -5.71
N ILE A 73 18.67 3.64 -6.89
CA ILE A 73 17.91 4.12 -8.04
C ILE A 73 16.88 3.05 -8.42
N ASP A 74 15.60 3.40 -8.40
CA ASP A 74 14.53 2.54 -8.88
C ASP A 74 14.76 2.14 -10.34
N GLU A 75 14.76 0.83 -10.63
CA GLU A 75 15.13 0.30 -11.94
C GLU A 75 14.16 0.69 -13.07
N GLU A 76 12.88 0.92 -12.76
CA GLU A 76 11.85 1.21 -13.77
C GLU A 76 11.69 2.71 -14.01
N THR A 77 11.71 3.51 -12.95
CA THR A 77 11.42 4.95 -13.00
C THR A 77 12.68 5.82 -12.99
N ASN A 78 13.86 5.24 -12.71
CA ASN A 78 15.13 5.92 -12.46
C ASN A 78 15.09 6.93 -11.30
N ILE A 79 14.06 6.88 -10.44
CA ILE A 79 13.97 7.76 -9.27
C ILE A 79 15.02 7.34 -8.24
N ILE A 80 15.77 8.31 -7.74
CA ILE A 80 16.68 8.12 -6.60
C ILE A 80 15.81 8.03 -5.35
N THR A 81 15.87 6.88 -4.67
CA THR A 81 15.05 6.57 -3.49
C THR A 81 15.84 6.60 -2.18
N ASN A 82 17.17 6.69 -2.26
CA ASN A 82 18.04 6.78 -1.11
C ASN A 82 19.37 7.42 -1.53
N VAL A 83 19.95 8.21 -0.62
CA VAL A 83 21.25 8.88 -0.81
C VAL A 83 22.03 8.78 0.50
N ARG A 84 23.27 8.33 0.44
CA ARG A 84 24.22 8.31 1.58
C ARG A 84 25.58 8.84 1.14
N VAL A 85 26.29 9.46 2.07
CA VAL A 85 27.66 9.95 1.86
C VAL A 85 28.60 8.91 2.47
N PRO A 86 29.43 8.23 1.66
CA PRO A 86 30.46 7.34 2.20
C PRO A 86 31.48 8.12 3.04
N ARG A 87 31.96 7.52 4.13
CA ARG A 87 32.88 8.16 5.08
C ARG A 87 34.12 7.31 5.32
N VAL A 88 35.22 7.98 5.64
CA VAL A 88 36.49 7.33 5.91
C VAL A 88 36.54 6.91 7.37
N PHE A 89 36.87 5.65 7.63
CA PHE A 89 37.03 5.11 8.96
C PHE A 89 38.25 4.21 9.05
N ARG A 90 38.81 4.14 10.25
CA ARG A 90 39.73 3.08 10.65
C ARG A 90 38.96 1.98 11.39
N VAL A 91 39.21 0.72 11.04
CA VAL A 91 38.59 -0.42 11.73
C VAL A 91 39.36 -0.71 13.01
N GLU A 92 38.66 -0.68 14.15
CA GLU A 92 39.23 -0.88 15.48
C GLU A 92 38.98 -2.29 16.02
N GLY A 93 37.78 -2.83 15.79
CA GLY A 93 37.38 -4.13 16.31
C GLY A 93 36.27 -4.77 15.49
N LEU A 94 36.33 -6.10 15.41
CA LEU A 94 35.37 -6.95 14.73
C LEU A 94 34.95 -8.05 15.69
N ASP A 95 33.68 -8.07 16.06
CA ASP A 95 33.08 -9.05 16.96
C ASP A 95 31.84 -9.66 16.29
N GLU A 96 31.56 -10.95 16.47
CA GLU A 96 30.30 -11.55 16.00
C GLU A 96 29.24 -11.49 17.12
N ASP A 97 28.01 -11.12 16.77
CA ASP A 97 26.87 -11.22 17.67
C ASP A 97 26.29 -12.65 17.72
N GLU A 98 25.29 -12.86 18.59
CA GLU A 98 24.63 -14.16 18.76
C GLU A 98 23.90 -14.66 17.51
N HIS A 99 23.69 -13.80 16.50
CA HIS A 99 23.02 -14.09 15.24
C HIS A 99 24.01 -14.24 14.07
N GLY A 100 25.31 -14.13 14.34
CA GLY A 100 26.37 -14.19 13.33
C GLY A 100 26.47 -12.93 12.46
N ASN A 101 25.84 -11.81 12.86
CA ASN A 101 26.14 -10.50 12.30
C ASN A 101 27.49 -10.03 12.85
N LEU A 102 28.20 -9.22 12.05
CA LEU A 102 29.49 -8.70 12.42
C LEU A 102 29.32 -7.29 13.00
N MET A 103 29.55 -7.15 14.31
CA MET A 103 29.66 -5.88 15.00
C MET A 103 31.02 -5.26 14.70
N VAL A 104 31.04 -4.02 14.23
CA VAL A 104 32.22 -3.31 13.74
C VAL A 104 32.40 -2.03 14.52
N ARG A 105 33.54 -1.90 15.21
CA ARG A 105 33.95 -0.66 15.88
C ARG A 105 34.84 0.12 14.93
N LEU A 106 34.49 1.39 14.71
CA LEU A 106 35.14 2.27 13.76
C LEU A 106 35.64 3.52 14.48
N GLN A 107 36.88 3.92 14.24
CA GLN A 107 37.37 5.22 14.73
C GLN A 107 37.20 6.31 13.66
N PRO A 108 36.78 7.53 14.05
CA PRO A 108 36.53 8.01 15.42
C PRO A 108 35.07 7.82 15.92
N SER A 109 34.26 6.96 15.30
CA SER A 109 32.85 6.78 15.66
C SER A 109 32.67 6.21 17.07
N SER A 110 31.76 6.78 17.85
CA SER A 110 31.29 6.17 19.10
C SER A 110 30.24 5.09 18.85
N ALA A 111 29.50 5.17 17.73
CA ALA A 111 28.52 4.16 17.32
C ALA A 111 29.16 2.81 17.02
N ILE A 112 28.46 1.74 17.41
CA ILE A 112 28.77 0.39 16.93
C ILE A 112 28.03 0.17 15.62
N HIS A 113 28.77 -0.21 14.60
CA HIS A 113 28.28 -0.47 13.24
C HIS A 113 28.02 -1.95 13.07
N VAL A 114 27.13 -2.34 12.15
CA VAL A 114 26.81 -3.76 11.95
C VAL A 114 26.82 -4.12 10.48
N LEU A 115 27.57 -5.16 10.13
CA LEU A 115 27.45 -5.82 8.84
C LEU A 115 26.53 -7.03 9.01
N LEU A 116 25.33 -6.96 8.43
CA LEU A 116 24.30 -8.00 8.58
C LEU A 116 24.67 -9.26 7.82
N ARG A 117 24.52 -10.42 8.47
CA ARG A 117 24.81 -11.73 7.86
C ARG A 117 23.96 -12.02 6.62
N SER A 118 22.78 -11.42 6.56
CA SER A 118 21.85 -11.56 5.44
C SER A 118 22.22 -10.74 4.20
N ASP A 119 23.22 -9.85 4.28
CA ASP A 119 23.65 -9.07 3.13
C ASP A 119 24.35 -9.97 2.09
N PRO A 120 23.98 -9.89 0.79
CA PRO A 120 24.57 -10.73 -0.24
C PRO A 120 26.08 -10.52 -0.44
N ASN A 121 26.63 -9.37 -0.01
CA ASN A 121 28.04 -9.04 -0.10
C ASN A 121 28.79 -9.23 1.24
N PHE A 122 28.15 -9.82 2.25
CA PHE A 122 28.70 -10.01 3.60
C PHE A 122 30.15 -10.49 3.59
N GLU A 123 30.42 -11.63 2.95
CA GLU A 123 31.75 -12.25 2.93
C GLU A 123 32.83 -11.33 2.33
N SER A 124 32.48 -10.57 1.28
CA SER A 124 33.42 -9.64 0.63
C SER A 124 33.70 -8.40 1.49
N MET A 125 32.67 -7.85 2.14
CA MET A 125 32.81 -6.70 3.02
C MET A 125 33.55 -7.07 4.30
N GLN A 126 33.23 -8.22 4.89
CA GLN A 126 33.95 -8.77 6.05
C GLN A 126 35.44 -8.94 5.74
N ALA A 127 35.79 -9.52 4.59
CA ALA A 127 37.18 -9.68 4.20
C ALA A 127 37.92 -8.33 4.07
N SER A 128 37.26 -7.31 3.50
CA SER A 128 37.83 -5.96 3.37
C SER A 128 38.05 -5.28 4.73
N LEU A 129 37.08 -5.42 5.65
CA LEU A 129 37.17 -4.90 7.02
C LEU A 129 38.26 -5.61 7.83
N GLN A 130 38.36 -6.94 7.71
CA GLN A 130 39.40 -7.72 8.38
C GLN A 130 40.79 -7.31 7.88
N ALA A 131 40.97 -7.17 6.56
CA ALA A 131 42.22 -6.69 5.99
C ALA A 131 42.58 -5.28 6.50
N ALA A 132 41.59 -4.37 6.56
CA ALA A 132 41.79 -3.02 7.11
C ALA A 132 42.26 -3.03 8.57
N MET A 133 41.66 -3.90 9.39
CA MET A 133 42.04 -4.06 10.80
C MET A 133 43.46 -4.63 10.94
N ASP A 134 43.80 -5.66 10.17
CA ASP A 134 45.11 -6.31 10.21
C ASP A 134 46.24 -5.37 9.72
N GLU A 135 45.94 -4.55 8.71
CA GLU A 135 46.87 -3.58 8.11
C GLU A 135 46.93 -2.24 8.85
N GLY A 136 45.92 -1.95 9.67
CA GLY A 136 45.69 -0.61 10.23
C GLY A 136 45.33 0.44 9.18
N SER A 137 44.84 0.02 8.01
CA SER A 137 44.49 0.89 6.88
C SER A 137 43.05 1.39 6.97
N GLU A 138 42.76 2.54 6.38
CA GLU A 138 41.43 3.14 6.38
C GLU A 138 40.54 2.55 5.27
N ARG A 139 39.23 2.62 5.46
CA ARG A 139 38.22 2.23 4.47
C ARG A 139 37.19 3.32 4.28
N LEU A 140 36.71 3.45 3.05
CA LEU A 140 35.52 4.22 2.73
C LEU A 140 34.29 3.33 2.97
N ILE A 141 33.50 3.65 3.98
CA ILE A 141 32.34 2.85 4.41
C ILE A 141 31.07 3.66 4.20
N THR A 142 30.03 3.00 3.68
CA THR A 142 28.67 3.53 3.60
C THR A 142 27.77 2.74 4.54
N GLU A 143 26.89 3.44 5.26
CA GLU A 143 25.99 2.84 6.23
C GLU A 143 24.52 3.27 6.02
N THR A 144 23.59 2.55 6.66
CA THR A 144 22.19 2.94 6.76
C THR A 144 22.01 4.10 7.74
N ARG A 145 20.97 4.92 7.52
CA ARG A 145 20.74 6.19 8.24
C ARG A 145 20.70 6.09 9.76
N ASP A 146 19.81 5.24 10.27
CA ASP A 146 19.50 5.14 11.69
C ASP A 146 19.95 3.78 12.27
N GLY A 147 20.30 2.84 11.39
CA GLY A 147 20.71 1.49 11.79
C GLY A 147 22.22 1.35 11.97
N HIS A 148 23.02 2.23 11.35
CA HIS A 148 24.47 2.04 11.21
C HIS A 148 24.82 0.66 10.61
N ASP A 149 23.95 0.15 9.72
CA ASP A 149 24.21 -1.10 9.03
C ASP A 149 25.17 -0.80 7.86
N ILE A 150 26.30 -1.48 7.80
CA ILE A 150 27.28 -1.34 6.72
C ILE A 150 26.72 -1.94 5.44
N ILE A 151 26.61 -1.12 4.40
CA ILE A 151 26.05 -1.49 3.09
C ILE A 151 27.06 -1.46 1.93
N ASP A 152 28.24 -0.86 2.13
CA ASP A 152 29.36 -0.88 1.19
C ASP A 152 30.68 -0.57 1.93
N VAL A 153 31.77 -1.23 1.54
CA VAL A 153 33.14 -1.02 2.06
C VAL A 153 34.11 -0.99 0.88
N ARG A 154 34.92 0.07 0.77
CA ARG A 154 35.91 0.27 -0.30
C ARG A 154 37.27 0.70 0.23
N GLU A 155 38.30 0.40 -0.53
CA GLU A 155 39.63 0.99 -0.37
C GLU A 155 39.61 2.48 -0.76
N LEU A 156 40.49 3.27 -0.16
CA LEU A 156 40.65 4.69 -0.50
C LEU A 156 41.52 4.85 -1.75
N GLU A 157 41.17 5.81 -2.60
CA GLU A 157 42.09 6.31 -3.63
C GLU A 157 43.10 7.27 -3.00
N GLU A 158 44.39 7.19 -3.39
CA GLU A 158 45.49 7.96 -2.77
C GLU A 158 45.26 9.49 -2.81
N GLY A 159 45.15 10.15 -1.63
CA GLY A 159 44.98 11.60 -1.53
C GLY A 159 45.13 12.21 -0.12
N SER A 160 46.36 12.66 0.17
CA SER A 160 46.91 13.60 1.17
C SER A 160 46.05 14.15 2.33
N GLY A 161 46.44 13.80 3.57
CA GLY A 161 46.10 14.54 4.80
C GLY A 161 47.18 15.57 5.19
N GLU A 162 46.75 16.68 5.79
CA GLU A 162 47.57 17.80 6.27
C GLU A 162 47.55 17.87 7.81
N SER A 163 48.69 18.18 8.44
CA SER A 163 48.85 18.35 9.90
C SER A 163 49.46 19.72 10.24
N LEU A 164 49.16 20.26 11.44
CA LEU A 164 49.62 21.57 11.93
C LEU A 164 49.98 21.55 13.43
N GLU A 165 50.95 22.38 13.83
CA GLU A 165 51.79 22.28 15.05
C GLU A 165 51.24 22.91 16.36
N PRO A 166 51.80 22.57 17.57
CA PRO A 166 51.21 22.85 18.90
C PRO A 166 51.94 23.87 19.81
N SER A 167 51.32 24.27 20.95
CA SER A 167 51.97 24.78 22.19
C SER A 167 51.04 24.85 23.44
N PRO A 168 51.55 24.89 24.69
CA PRO A 168 50.92 24.22 25.85
C PRO A 168 50.48 25.05 27.08
N LEU A 169 49.60 24.39 27.87
CA LEU A 169 49.33 24.30 29.33
C LEU A 169 48.76 25.45 30.20
N THR A 170 47.88 24.97 31.11
CA THR A 170 46.86 25.56 32.01
C THR A 170 47.37 26.11 33.36
N PRO A 171 46.52 26.86 34.08
CA PRO A 171 46.48 26.83 35.55
C PRO A 171 45.09 26.50 36.14
N ASP A 172 45.09 25.92 37.36
CA ASP A 172 43.95 25.53 38.21
C ASP A 172 42.90 26.63 38.43
N ASP A 173 41.60 26.26 38.41
CA ASP A 173 40.46 27.14 38.73
C ASP A 173 39.50 26.53 39.79
N PRO A 174 38.76 27.36 40.55
CA PRO A 174 37.94 26.97 41.69
C PRO A 174 36.53 26.47 41.28
N PRO A 175 35.84 25.73 42.17
CA PRO A 175 34.50 25.19 41.91
C PRO A 175 33.45 26.28 41.68
N VAL A 176 32.51 26.03 40.77
CA VAL A 176 31.34 26.90 40.50
C VAL A 176 30.18 26.59 41.45
N SER A 177 29.26 27.53 41.65
CA SER A 177 28.02 27.24 42.41
C SER A 177 27.06 26.32 41.63
N GLU A 178 26.18 25.60 42.33
CA GLU A 178 25.15 24.76 41.69
C GLU A 178 24.25 25.53 40.72
N ALA A 179 23.83 26.75 41.10
CA ALA A 179 23.04 27.62 40.23
C ALA A 179 23.80 28.02 38.96
N ARG A 180 25.12 28.24 39.09
CA ARG A 180 25.99 28.57 37.95
C ARG A 180 26.18 27.37 37.03
N ALA A 181 26.34 26.16 37.58
CA ALA A 181 26.43 24.94 36.78
C ALA A 181 25.17 24.70 35.93
N LEU A 182 23.98 24.98 36.49
CA LEU A 182 22.73 24.93 35.74
C LEU A 182 22.66 26.01 34.64
N GLU A 183 23.08 27.24 34.94
CA GLU A 183 23.13 28.32 33.93
C GLU A 183 24.08 27.99 32.77
N VAL A 184 25.27 27.44 33.06
CA VAL A 184 26.21 26.97 32.02
C VAL A 184 25.60 25.85 31.20
N PHE A 185 24.85 24.93 31.81
CA PHE A 185 24.10 23.89 31.12
C PHE A 185 23.05 24.48 30.17
N ASP A 186 22.25 25.44 30.64
CA ASP A 186 21.23 26.12 29.84
C ASP A 186 21.86 26.91 28.67
N ASN A 187 23.03 27.51 28.88
CA ASN A 187 23.81 28.13 27.81
C ASN A 187 24.21 27.11 26.75
N MET A 188 24.63 25.89 27.13
CA MET A 188 24.94 24.84 26.15
C MET A 188 23.68 24.35 25.42
N ILE A 189 22.53 24.22 26.09
CA ILE A 189 21.26 23.91 25.41
C ILE A 189 20.93 24.98 24.36
N ALA A 190 21.19 26.26 24.64
CA ALA A 190 20.89 27.36 23.72
C ALA A 190 21.70 27.28 22.40
N GLU A 191 22.81 26.55 22.39
CA GLU A 191 23.65 26.27 21.22
C GLU A 191 23.13 25.07 20.39
N SER A 192 22.04 24.43 20.80
CA SER A 192 21.48 23.26 20.10
C SER A 192 20.99 23.61 18.70
N CYS A 193 21.22 22.71 17.76
CA CYS A 193 20.69 22.85 16.39
C CYS A 193 19.16 22.84 16.34
N ASP A 194 18.60 23.67 15.46
CA ASP A 194 17.27 23.41 14.89
C ASP A 194 17.37 22.11 14.07
N PRO A 195 16.60 21.07 14.42
CA PRO A 195 16.75 19.76 13.79
C PRO A 195 16.33 19.73 12.32
N CYS A 196 15.53 20.70 11.87
CA CYS A 196 15.02 20.74 10.49
C CYS A 196 15.71 21.80 9.64
N ASN A 197 16.57 22.61 10.25
CA ASN A 197 17.35 23.64 9.57
C ASN A 197 18.62 23.97 10.39
N PRO A 198 19.54 23.01 10.56
CA PRO A 198 20.71 23.19 11.40
C PRO A 198 21.65 24.26 10.81
N SER A 199 22.11 25.19 11.65
CA SER A 199 23.12 26.17 11.27
C SER A 199 24.53 25.58 11.32
N SER A 200 25.52 26.27 10.74
CA SER A 200 26.91 25.78 10.70
C SER A 200 27.64 25.90 12.05
N ASP A 201 27.11 26.68 12.98
CA ASP A 201 27.67 26.96 14.31
C ASP A 201 27.00 26.18 15.44
N CYS A 202 25.76 25.70 15.24
CA CYS A 202 25.03 24.97 16.27
C CYS A 202 25.64 23.59 16.61
N ILE A 203 25.36 23.09 17.81
CA ILE A 203 25.77 21.77 18.27
C ILE A 203 24.60 20.77 18.11
N PRO A 204 24.78 19.65 17.38
CA PRO A 204 23.70 18.72 17.08
C PRO A 204 23.41 17.76 18.25
N PHE A 205 23.03 18.27 19.42
CA PHE A 205 22.68 17.44 20.59
C PHE A 205 21.50 16.50 20.33
N LEU A 206 20.58 16.91 19.44
CA LEU A 206 19.41 16.15 19.04
C LEU A 206 19.71 15.02 18.04
N TYR A 207 20.97 14.87 17.60
CA TYR A 207 21.46 13.70 16.87
C TYR A 207 22.42 12.93 17.78
N PRO A 208 21.89 12.04 18.64
CA PRO A 208 22.71 11.41 19.67
C PRO A 208 23.65 10.35 19.09
N ASP A 209 23.28 9.75 17.96
CA ASP A 209 23.86 8.54 17.38
C ASP A 209 25.39 8.48 17.38
N ASP A 210 26.07 9.60 17.13
CA ASP A 210 27.52 9.67 17.05
C ASP A 210 28.03 11.12 17.20
N GLY A 211 29.34 11.35 17.24
CA GLY A 211 29.96 12.69 17.23
C GLY A 211 30.19 13.30 18.61
N CYS A 212 30.12 12.50 19.67
CA CYS A 212 30.20 12.97 21.06
C CYS A 212 31.49 13.73 21.39
N TRP A 213 32.65 13.28 20.87
CA TRP A 213 33.94 13.93 21.12
C TRP A 213 33.98 15.36 20.58
N ILE A 214 33.36 15.61 19.42
CA ILE A 214 33.30 16.95 18.82
C ILE A 214 32.36 17.84 19.61
N ARG A 215 31.16 17.34 19.97
CA ARG A 215 30.21 18.07 20.81
C ARG A 215 30.84 18.47 22.14
N ALA A 216 31.50 17.51 22.81
CA ALA A 216 32.21 17.74 24.06
C ALA A 216 33.30 18.81 23.90
N HIS A 217 34.09 18.74 22.84
CA HIS A 217 35.16 19.71 22.59
C HIS A 217 34.61 21.12 22.32
N MET A 218 33.55 21.25 21.50
CA MET A 218 32.88 22.54 21.25
C MET A 218 32.32 23.14 22.54
N MET A 219 31.64 22.33 23.36
CA MET A 219 31.13 22.77 24.66
C MET A 219 32.25 23.26 25.58
N CYS A 220 33.36 22.54 25.68
CA CYS A 220 34.50 22.96 26.49
C CYS A 220 35.05 24.33 26.05
N HIS A 221 35.18 24.57 24.74
CA HIS A 221 35.61 25.88 24.22
C HIS A 221 34.63 27.00 24.58
N LEU A 222 33.34 26.77 24.43
CA LEU A 222 32.33 27.77 24.75
C LEU A 222 32.30 28.11 26.24
N MET A 223 32.43 27.10 27.11
CA MET A 223 32.58 27.30 28.55
C MET A 223 33.84 28.12 28.88
N ARG A 224 34.99 27.77 28.28
CA ARG A 224 36.28 28.47 28.47
C ARG A 224 36.28 29.91 27.95
N ASN A 225 35.50 30.20 26.92
CA ASN A 225 35.42 31.54 26.35
C ASN A 225 34.46 32.45 27.15
N GLY A 226 33.46 31.86 27.80
CA GLY A 226 32.34 32.60 28.37
C GLY A 226 31.44 33.21 27.29
N GLY A 227 30.44 33.97 27.72
CA GLY A 227 29.54 34.69 26.82
C GLY A 227 30.08 36.05 26.38
N PRO A 228 29.38 36.75 25.46
CA PRO A 228 29.76 38.08 24.99
C PRO A 228 29.89 39.11 26.13
N ASP A 229 29.12 38.91 27.20
CA ASP A 229 29.24 39.63 28.46
C ASP A 229 29.79 38.69 29.55
N ILE A 230 31.10 38.78 29.77
CA ILE A 230 31.82 37.99 30.77
C ILE A 230 31.41 38.31 32.22
N THR A 231 30.62 39.37 32.45
CA THR A 231 30.10 39.67 33.78
C THR A 231 28.88 38.83 34.13
N THR A 232 28.10 38.44 33.11
CA THR A 232 26.93 37.57 33.24
C THR A 232 27.23 36.12 32.85
N ASN A 233 28.20 35.89 31.97
CA ASN A 233 28.63 34.56 31.57
C ASN A 233 30.17 34.49 31.55
N PRO A 234 30.82 34.47 32.73
CA PRO A 234 32.27 34.36 32.82
C PRO A 234 32.81 33.04 32.21
N PRO A 235 34.09 33.03 31.79
CA PRO A 235 34.84 31.80 31.50
C PRO A 235 34.77 30.79 32.64
N GLU A 236 34.67 29.52 32.29
CA GLU A 236 34.73 28.38 33.20
C GLU A 236 35.87 27.43 32.80
N ASP A 237 36.31 26.57 33.72
CA ASP A 237 37.37 25.60 33.47
C ASP A 237 36.83 24.15 33.46
N PRO A 238 36.30 23.68 32.31
CA PRO A 238 35.82 22.33 32.18
C PRO A 238 36.97 21.32 32.13
N GLU A 239 36.62 20.06 32.37
CA GLU A 239 37.40 18.87 32.04
C GLU A 239 36.53 17.94 31.18
N LYS A 240 36.97 16.69 30.94
CA LYS A 240 36.17 15.66 30.28
C LYS A 240 36.09 14.39 31.12
N VAL A 241 34.96 13.71 31.01
CA VAL A 241 34.80 12.32 31.44
C VAL A 241 34.48 11.44 30.23
N TRP A 242 35.27 10.39 30.07
CA TRP A 242 35.13 9.34 29.07
C TRP A 242 34.52 8.10 29.72
N ILE A 243 33.64 7.43 28.99
CA ILE A 243 33.06 6.15 29.42
C ILE A 243 33.21 5.13 28.30
N SER A 244 33.81 3.99 28.61
CA SER A 244 34.04 2.88 27.67
C SER A 244 33.22 1.67 28.09
N ALA A 245 32.53 1.05 27.13
CA ALA A 245 31.74 -0.16 27.36
C ALA A 245 32.63 -1.30 27.86
N SER A 246 32.07 -2.14 28.74
CA SER A 246 32.74 -3.36 29.18
C SER A 246 33.00 -4.30 27.99
N PRO A 247 34.07 -5.12 28.03
CA PRO A 247 34.41 -6.03 26.94
C PRO A 247 33.23 -6.93 26.55
N GLY A 248 32.90 -6.96 25.25
CA GLY A 248 31.76 -7.72 24.72
C GLY A 248 30.38 -7.10 24.98
N ASN A 249 30.32 -5.87 25.50
CA ASN A 249 29.07 -5.15 25.79
C ASN A 249 29.01 -3.81 25.01
N ARG A 250 27.93 -3.06 25.21
CA ARG A 250 27.67 -1.74 24.61
C ARG A 250 27.07 -0.78 25.63
N LEU A 251 27.27 0.52 25.43
CA LEU A 251 26.49 1.57 26.10
C LEU A 251 25.15 1.71 25.37
N ASP A 252 24.05 1.82 26.12
CA ASP A 252 22.69 1.85 25.56
C ASP A 252 21.73 2.83 26.29
N PRO A 253 22.06 4.13 26.36
CA PRO A 253 21.16 5.12 26.91
C PRO A 253 19.83 5.23 26.13
N LEU A 254 18.75 5.38 26.89
CA LEU A 254 17.43 5.68 26.34
C LEU A 254 17.34 7.16 25.96
N THR A 255 16.81 7.46 24.78
CA THR A 255 16.62 8.84 24.33
C THR A 255 15.42 8.93 23.41
N SER A 256 14.65 10.01 23.54
CA SER A 256 13.59 10.33 22.58
C SER A 256 14.11 11.05 21.33
N ASN A 257 15.42 11.33 21.23
CA ASN A 257 16.01 12.00 20.08
C ASN A 257 16.36 11.07 18.91
N HIS A 258 16.03 9.78 19.02
CA HIS A 258 16.21 8.78 17.97
C HIS A 258 14.90 7.97 17.76
N PRO A 259 14.53 7.56 16.52
CA PRO A 259 13.24 6.90 16.23
C PRO A 259 13.02 5.58 16.99
N ASP A 260 14.10 4.87 17.31
CA ASP A 260 14.06 3.63 18.10
C ASP A 260 13.95 3.88 19.62
N CYS A 261 13.87 5.14 20.08
CA CYS A 261 13.70 5.53 21.48
C CYS A 261 14.82 5.12 22.46
N ARG A 262 15.96 4.82 21.85
CA ARG A 262 17.28 4.59 22.39
C ARG A 262 18.25 5.13 21.35
N ILE A 263 19.48 5.38 21.73
CA ILE A 263 20.55 5.67 20.76
C ILE A 263 20.61 4.55 19.71
N SER A 264 21.38 4.71 18.64
CA SER A 264 21.58 3.71 17.56
C SER A 264 21.28 2.27 18.03
N PRO A 265 20.47 1.47 17.31
CA PRO A 265 19.97 0.17 17.78
C PRO A 265 21.07 -0.80 18.25
N ASN A 266 22.32 -0.54 17.84
CA ASN A 266 23.52 -1.31 18.18
C ASN A 266 24.35 -0.72 19.34
N GLY A 267 23.98 0.45 19.87
CA GLY A 267 24.61 1.15 21.00
C GLY A 267 25.92 1.88 20.65
N TRP A 268 26.61 2.35 21.69
CA TRP A 268 27.94 2.93 21.58
C TRP A 268 29.02 2.01 22.16
N GLY A 269 30.23 2.09 21.59
CA GLY A 269 31.43 1.48 22.18
C GLY A 269 31.99 2.33 23.33
N TRP A 270 31.87 3.64 23.24
CA TRP A 270 32.34 4.62 24.22
C TRP A 270 31.54 5.93 24.10
N HIS A 271 31.62 6.83 25.08
CA HIS A 271 31.00 8.17 25.03
C HIS A 271 31.81 9.17 25.86
N VAL A 272 31.61 10.47 25.62
CA VAL A 272 32.34 11.53 26.32
C VAL A 272 31.49 12.78 26.52
N ALA A 273 31.67 13.43 27.67
CA ALA A 273 31.04 14.72 27.97
C ALA A 273 31.95 15.61 28.84
N PRO A 274 31.79 16.94 28.79
CA PRO A 274 32.45 17.86 29.69
C PRO A 274 32.03 17.67 31.15
N THR A 275 32.94 17.99 32.06
CA THR A 275 32.67 18.08 33.50
C THR A 275 33.03 19.46 34.04
N LEU A 276 32.29 19.91 35.05
CA LEU A 276 32.60 21.12 35.84
C LEU A 276 32.68 20.74 37.32
N MET A 277 33.65 21.30 38.04
CA MET A 277 33.68 21.17 39.50
C MET A 277 32.62 22.09 40.12
N VAL A 278 31.70 21.54 40.91
CA VAL A 278 30.57 22.28 41.48
C VAL A 278 30.58 22.20 43.01
N SER A 279 30.49 23.34 43.68
CA SER A 279 30.33 23.42 45.13
C SER A 279 28.90 23.10 45.56
N LEU A 280 28.75 21.98 46.29
CA LEU A 280 27.49 21.54 46.86
C LEU A 280 27.51 21.63 48.40
N PRO A 281 26.36 21.62 49.08
CA PRO A 281 26.30 21.61 50.55
C PRO A 281 27.05 20.46 51.23
N GLY A 282 27.30 19.36 50.49
CA GLY A 282 28.01 18.16 50.97
C GLY A 282 29.50 18.11 50.61
N GLY A 283 30.04 19.11 49.91
CA GLY A 283 31.40 19.12 49.35
C GLY A 283 31.40 19.39 47.85
N ASP A 284 32.56 19.74 47.30
CA ASP A 284 32.72 19.96 45.87
C ASP A 284 32.66 18.62 45.11
N GLU A 285 31.92 18.58 44.01
CA GLU A 285 31.71 17.38 43.20
C GLU A 285 31.73 17.75 41.71
N LYS A 286 32.32 16.88 40.86
CA LYS A 286 32.24 17.04 39.42
C LYS A 286 30.85 16.71 38.89
N ARG A 287 30.27 17.63 38.12
CA ARG A 287 29.00 17.47 37.42
C ARG A 287 29.23 17.42 35.91
N VAL A 288 28.62 16.43 35.26
CA VAL A 288 28.64 16.21 33.81
C VAL A 288 27.65 17.16 33.13
N ILE A 289 28.11 17.83 32.07
CA ILE A 289 27.30 18.71 31.22
C ILE A 289 27.05 17.99 29.88
N ASP A 290 25.93 17.27 29.78
CA ASP A 290 25.58 16.51 28.57
C ASP A 290 24.12 16.75 28.14
N PRO A 291 23.85 17.82 27.36
CA PRO A 291 22.53 18.09 26.81
C PRO A 291 21.99 17.01 25.84
N SER A 292 22.84 16.09 25.36
CA SER A 292 22.39 15.01 24.47
C SER A 292 21.67 13.87 25.21
N LEU A 293 21.89 13.76 26.52
CA LEU A 293 21.35 12.68 27.37
C LEU A 293 20.53 13.15 28.57
N SER A 294 20.76 14.37 29.05
CA SER A 294 20.12 14.90 30.26
C SER A 294 19.58 16.31 30.03
N PRO A 295 18.51 16.73 30.74
CA PRO A 295 18.07 18.12 30.76
C PRO A 295 18.79 18.97 31.83
N THR A 296 19.63 18.37 32.68
CA THR A 296 20.33 19.07 33.79
C THR A 296 21.73 18.50 34.02
N PRO A 297 22.63 19.21 34.72
CA PRO A 297 23.90 18.64 35.18
C PRO A 297 23.68 17.40 36.05
N LEU A 298 24.47 16.35 35.85
CA LEU A 298 24.40 15.09 36.60
C LEU A 298 25.71 14.79 37.32
N SER A 299 25.70 14.06 38.43
CA SER A 299 26.94 13.46 38.94
C SER A 299 27.50 12.45 37.92
N ILE A 300 28.81 12.18 37.97
CA ILE A 300 29.42 11.16 37.11
C ILE A 300 28.76 9.78 37.31
N ALA A 301 28.33 9.46 38.54
CA ALA A 301 27.62 8.22 38.85
C ALA A 301 26.21 8.17 38.22
N GLU A 302 25.44 9.26 38.30
CA GLU A 302 24.13 9.36 37.64
C GLU A 302 24.26 9.26 36.12
N TRP A 303 25.24 9.94 35.53
CA TRP A 303 25.51 9.88 34.09
C TRP A 303 25.96 8.48 33.65
N LYS A 304 26.85 7.80 34.40
CA LYS A 304 27.21 6.39 34.14
C LYS A 304 25.99 5.47 34.14
N ASN A 305 25.06 5.66 35.08
CA ASN A 305 23.85 4.85 35.16
C ASN A 305 22.95 4.99 33.92
N LEU A 306 22.96 6.16 33.24
CA LEU A 306 22.25 6.33 31.97
C LEU A 306 22.79 5.42 30.87
N MET A 307 24.07 5.05 30.91
CA MET A 307 24.70 4.22 29.86
C MET A 307 24.26 2.75 29.88
N ARG A 308 23.59 2.30 30.96
CA ARG A 308 23.03 0.95 31.10
C ARG A 308 24.05 -0.19 30.95
N ASP A 309 25.32 0.11 31.21
CA ASP A 309 26.38 -0.88 31.41
C ASP A 309 27.03 -0.70 32.80
N PRO A 310 26.65 -1.52 33.80
CA PRO A 310 27.25 -1.47 35.12
C PRO A 310 28.77 -1.74 35.12
N GLY A 311 29.26 -2.50 34.11
CA GLY A 311 30.66 -2.86 33.95
C GLY A 311 31.49 -1.82 33.21
N ALA A 312 30.89 -0.74 32.71
CA ALA A 312 31.59 0.30 31.96
C ALA A 312 32.71 0.94 32.79
N SER A 313 33.81 1.27 32.14
CA SER A 313 34.95 1.97 32.74
C SER A 313 34.83 3.48 32.53
N LEU A 314 35.35 4.26 33.46
CA LEU A 314 35.38 5.73 33.40
C LEU A 314 36.83 6.18 33.40
N ASP A 315 37.15 7.17 32.58
CA ASP A 315 38.43 7.87 32.61
C ASP A 315 38.20 9.39 32.56
N GLU A 316 39.00 10.15 33.29
CA GLU A 316 38.86 11.61 33.37
C GLU A 316 40.12 12.27 32.81
N GLY A 317 39.93 13.29 31.97
CA GLY A 317 41.03 13.96 31.27
C GLY A 317 40.81 15.46 31.14
N PRO A 318 41.87 16.22 30.81
CA PRO A 318 41.75 17.66 30.57
C PRO A 318 40.79 17.97 29.42
N TRP A 319 40.21 19.17 29.41
CA TRP A 319 39.29 19.59 28.35
C TRP A 319 39.94 19.66 26.96
N THR A 320 41.26 19.66 26.86
CA THR A 320 41.98 19.67 25.59
C THR A 320 41.94 18.33 24.85
N ASP A 321 41.62 17.23 25.54
CA ASP A 321 41.66 15.90 24.92
C ASP A 321 40.61 15.76 23.82
N TRP A 322 41.05 15.42 22.61
CA TRP A 322 40.15 15.21 21.47
C TRP A 322 39.67 13.77 21.33
N SER A 323 40.47 12.78 21.74
CA SER A 323 40.17 11.35 21.62
C SER A 323 40.69 10.55 22.83
N GLU A 324 39.94 9.52 23.26
CA GLU A 324 40.30 8.60 24.36
C GLU A 324 41.62 7.84 24.11
N PHE A 325 41.93 7.51 22.84
CA PHE A 325 43.02 6.59 22.49
C PHE A 325 44.37 7.26 22.25
N GLY A 326 44.47 8.58 22.43
CA GLY A 326 45.63 9.37 22.04
C GLY A 326 45.83 9.33 20.53
N ASP A 327 45.61 10.45 19.87
CA ASP A 327 45.96 10.62 18.45
C ASP A 327 47.49 10.59 18.19
N GLY A 328 48.28 10.55 19.26
CA GLY A 328 49.74 10.73 19.19
C GLY A 328 50.13 12.16 18.81
N LEU A 329 49.16 13.07 18.70
CA LEU A 329 49.35 14.45 18.27
C LEU A 329 49.35 15.42 19.46
N GLY A 330 48.65 15.12 20.56
CA GLY A 330 48.61 16.02 21.72
C GLY A 330 48.03 17.40 21.39
N GLU A 331 47.19 17.47 20.35
CA GLU A 331 46.62 18.68 19.76
C GLU A 331 45.23 18.98 20.36
N SER A 332 44.93 20.26 20.65
CA SER A 332 43.56 20.72 20.92
C SER A 332 43.02 21.42 19.67
N TYR A 333 41.93 20.91 19.10
CA TYR A 333 41.22 21.53 17.98
C TYR A 333 40.63 22.87 18.43
N SER A 334 40.80 23.96 17.68
CA SER A 334 40.08 25.21 17.98
C SER A 334 38.57 25.05 17.78
N LEU A 335 37.75 25.92 18.38
CA LEU A 335 36.29 25.92 18.17
C LEU A 335 35.92 26.03 16.68
N ALA A 336 36.65 26.84 15.90
CA ALA A 336 36.42 26.96 14.47
C ALA A 336 36.74 25.66 13.71
N GLN A 337 37.89 25.03 14.00
CA GLN A 337 38.25 23.74 13.41
C GLN A 337 37.25 22.64 13.79
N ALA A 338 36.80 22.60 15.04
CA ALA A 338 35.77 21.65 15.48
C ALA A 338 34.43 21.89 14.78
N SER A 339 34.03 23.16 14.59
CA SER A 339 32.77 23.54 13.92
C SER A 339 32.77 23.25 12.41
N GLU A 340 33.94 23.34 11.77
CA GLU A 340 34.16 23.04 10.34
C GLU A 340 34.56 21.58 10.09
N TYR A 341 34.75 20.78 11.14
CA TYR A 341 35.11 19.37 11.01
C TYR A 341 34.03 18.60 10.22
N SER A 342 34.44 17.85 9.21
CA SER A 342 33.50 17.22 8.26
C SER A 342 32.47 16.31 8.96
N TYR A 343 32.85 15.70 10.07
CA TYR A 343 31.98 14.80 10.83
C TYR A 343 30.89 15.53 11.64
N ILE A 344 31.13 16.76 12.15
CA ILE A 344 30.05 17.51 12.81
C ILE A 344 29.03 18.01 11.79
N LYS A 345 29.49 18.35 10.58
CA LYS A 345 28.60 18.64 9.45
C LYS A 345 27.76 17.41 9.11
N TYR A 346 28.35 16.22 9.06
CA TYR A 346 27.60 14.98 8.86
C TYR A 346 26.48 14.80 9.90
N CYS A 347 26.78 14.99 11.20
CA CYS A 347 25.77 14.88 12.25
C CYS A 347 24.62 15.89 12.05
N ARG A 348 24.92 17.12 11.63
CA ARG A 348 23.91 18.14 11.29
C ARG A 348 23.09 17.73 10.06
N ASP A 349 23.76 17.25 9.02
CA ASP A 349 23.09 16.80 7.80
C ASP A 349 22.13 15.64 8.14
N GLU A 350 22.58 14.61 8.86
CA GLU A 350 21.73 13.46 9.23
C GLU A 350 20.58 13.85 10.15
N LEU A 351 20.77 14.83 11.03
CA LEU A 351 19.67 15.42 11.80
C LEU A 351 18.59 16.03 10.88
N GLU A 352 19.00 16.76 9.84
CA GLU A 352 18.09 17.33 8.84
C GLU A 352 17.38 16.24 8.01
N ASP A 353 18.08 15.18 7.55
CA ASP A 353 17.45 14.05 6.83
C ASP A 353 16.49 13.26 7.71
N ARG A 354 16.79 13.14 9.00
CA ARG A 354 15.90 12.55 9.99
C ARG A 354 14.68 13.43 10.23
N CYS A 355 14.82 14.74 10.39
CA CYS A 355 13.66 15.63 10.49
C CYS A 355 12.77 15.54 9.23
N ALA A 356 13.37 15.56 8.04
CA ALA A 356 12.64 15.47 6.77
C ALA A 356 11.87 14.15 6.61
N THR A 357 12.25 13.10 7.34
CA THR A 357 11.59 11.79 7.27
C THR A 357 10.62 11.57 8.42
N ASP A 358 11.05 11.82 9.65
CA ASP A 358 10.37 11.40 10.88
C ASP A 358 9.75 12.57 11.66
N GLY A 359 9.97 13.80 11.17
CA GLY A 359 9.70 15.03 11.90
C GLY A 359 10.79 15.36 12.92
N PRO A 360 10.72 16.54 13.57
CA PRO A 360 11.69 16.92 14.58
C PRO A 360 11.57 16.03 15.84
N PRO A 361 12.69 15.66 16.49
CA PRO A 361 12.65 15.09 17.84
C PRO A 361 12.13 16.11 18.87
N PRO A 362 11.64 15.67 20.06
CA PRO A 362 11.64 14.29 20.53
C PRO A 362 10.53 13.42 19.90
N TYR A 363 10.88 12.17 19.60
CA TYR A 363 9.99 11.14 19.08
C TYR A 363 9.17 10.49 20.21
N SER A 364 7.96 10.04 19.88
CA SER A 364 7.10 9.32 20.83
C SER A 364 7.63 7.91 21.09
N CYS A 365 7.99 7.65 22.35
CA CYS A 365 8.42 6.35 22.85
C CYS A 365 7.28 5.54 23.47
N THR A 366 6.04 5.82 23.05
CA THR A 366 4.88 5.09 23.54
C THR A 366 4.95 3.64 23.08
N ARG A 367 4.87 2.74 24.07
CA ARG A 367 4.68 1.31 23.91
C ARG A 367 3.19 1.01 23.98
N ASN A 368 2.71 0.12 23.11
CA ASN A 368 1.30 -0.23 23.07
C ASN A 368 1.08 -1.71 22.82
N CYS A 369 -0.05 -2.21 23.29
CA CYS A 369 -0.63 -3.50 22.93
C CYS A 369 -2.06 -3.21 22.47
N PHE A 370 -2.51 -3.81 21.38
CA PHE A 370 -3.92 -3.71 21.01
C PHE A 370 -4.44 -4.92 20.25
N PHE A 371 -5.74 -5.16 20.39
CA PHE A 371 -6.45 -6.13 19.56
C PHE A 371 -6.83 -5.54 18.20
N ILE A 372 -6.61 -6.33 17.14
CA ILE A 372 -7.33 -6.21 15.87
C ILE A 372 -8.27 -7.40 15.78
N ILE A 373 -9.58 -7.15 15.76
CA ILE A 373 -10.58 -8.21 15.72
C ILE A 373 -11.11 -8.35 14.29
N ASP A 374 -10.96 -9.56 13.71
CA ASP A 374 -11.56 -9.93 12.41
C ASP A 374 -12.96 -10.48 12.63
N ARG A 375 -13.10 -11.48 13.52
CA ARG A 375 -14.37 -12.13 13.90
C ARG A 375 -14.58 -12.09 15.41
N ASN A 376 -15.72 -11.55 15.86
CA ASN A 376 -16.07 -11.48 17.29
C ASN A 376 -17.39 -12.14 17.67
N THR A 377 -18.17 -12.66 16.74
CA THR A 377 -19.47 -13.25 17.05
C THR A 377 -19.53 -14.66 16.49
N PHE A 378 -19.95 -15.60 17.32
CA PHE A 378 -20.10 -17.02 16.99
C PHE A 378 -21.47 -17.48 17.49
N SER A 379 -22.24 -18.20 16.67
CA SER A 379 -23.48 -18.84 17.12
C SER A 379 -23.30 -20.33 17.38
N ASP A 380 -24.10 -20.92 18.27
CA ASP A 380 -24.05 -22.36 18.52
C ASP A 380 -24.39 -23.16 17.26
N ASP A 381 -25.43 -22.75 16.53
CA ASP A 381 -25.84 -23.39 15.30
C ASP A 381 -24.73 -23.37 14.23
N GLU A 382 -24.03 -22.24 14.06
CA GLU A 382 -22.89 -22.11 13.15
C GLU A 382 -21.74 -23.04 13.55
N ILE A 383 -21.34 -23.03 14.83
CA ILE A 383 -20.26 -23.88 15.32
C ILE A 383 -20.61 -25.36 15.17
N GLU A 384 -21.87 -25.74 15.42
CA GLU A 384 -22.33 -27.11 15.20
C GLU A 384 -22.26 -27.51 13.71
N ALA A 385 -22.59 -26.59 12.81
CA ALA A 385 -22.45 -26.81 11.37
C ALA A 385 -20.99 -26.98 10.95
N MET A 386 -20.10 -26.13 11.45
CA MET A 386 -18.66 -26.24 11.21
C MET A 386 -18.11 -27.58 11.71
N LEU A 387 -18.57 -28.06 12.88
CA LEU A 387 -18.20 -29.35 13.45
C LEU A 387 -18.58 -30.56 12.59
N HIS A 388 -19.59 -30.42 11.72
CA HIS A 388 -19.93 -31.47 10.74
C HIS A 388 -19.02 -31.44 9.51
N VAL A 389 -18.41 -30.29 9.20
CA VAL A 389 -17.43 -30.15 8.11
C VAL A 389 -16.05 -30.61 8.56
N GLY A 390 -15.64 -30.21 9.77
CA GLY A 390 -14.36 -30.57 10.38
C GLY A 390 -14.42 -30.47 11.90
N SER A 391 -13.78 -31.41 12.59
CA SER A 391 -13.70 -31.41 14.06
C SER A 391 -12.24 -31.32 14.51
N PRO A 392 -11.85 -30.28 15.28
CA PRO A 392 -12.69 -29.20 15.81
C PRO A 392 -13.13 -28.20 14.72
N ALA A 393 -14.18 -27.42 15.00
CA ALA A 393 -14.55 -26.27 14.17
C ALA A 393 -13.48 -25.18 14.35
N LEU A 394 -12.65 -24.97 13.33
CA LEU A 394 -11.51 -24.04 13.35
C LEU A 394 -11.85 -22.74 12.63
N ILE A 395 -11.56 -21.61 13.28
CA ILE A 395 -11.61 -20.26 12.72
C ILE A 395 -10.18 -19.74 12.69
N GLU A 396 -9.59 -19.62 11.50
CA GLU A 396 -8.24 -19.10 11.34
C GLU A 396 -8.20 -17.57 11.40
N ALA A 397 -7.11 -17.03 11.94
CA ALA A 397 -6.86 -15.59 12.01
C ALA A 397 -8.06 -14.78 12.54
N ALA A 398 -8.74 -15.31 13.57
CA ALA A 398 -9.95 -14.75 14.14
C ALA A 398 -9.72 -13.36 14.73
N PHE A 399 -8.55 -13.16 15.36
CA PHE A 399 -8.08 -11.88 15.84
C PHE A 399 -6.55 -11.84 15.86
N TYR A 400 -6.02 -10.65 16.04
CA TYR A 400 -4.59 -10.36 16.13
C TYR A 400 -4.32 -9.62 17.42
N ILE A 401 -3.19 -9.93 18.05
CA ILE A 401 -2.62 -9.10 19.12
C ILE A 401 -1.40 -8.43 18.52
N VAL A 402 -1.40 -7.10 18.52
CA VAL A 402 -0.29 -6.29 18.00
C VAL A 402 0.42 -5.64 19.17
N VAL A 403 1.73 -5.87 19.26
CA VAL A 403 2.62 -5.15 20.18
C VAL A 403 3.47 -4.19 19.35
N ASP A 404 3.48 -2.92 19.76
CA ASP A 404 4.15 -1.80 19.11
C ASP A 404 5.00 -1.07 20.16
N GLY A 405 6.09 -0.44 19.74
CA GLY A 405 6.97 0.30 20.65
C GLY A 405 8.17 -0.47 21.20
N PHE A 406 8.38 -1.69 20.73
CA PHE A 406 9.48 -2.54 21.15
C PHE A 406 10.29 -3.00 19.96
N SER A 407 11.59 -3.17 20.16
CA SER A 407 12.37 -4.08 19.32
C SER A 407 12.10 -5.52 19.74
N PRO A 408 12.10 -6.50 18.81
CA PRO A 408 12.06 -7.91 19.16
C PRO A 408 13.09 -8.32 20.20
N TYR A 409 14.31 -7.79 20.14
CA TYR A 409 15.37 -8.09 21.09
C TYR A 409 15.03 -7.64 22.52
N GLU A 410 14.42 -6.47 22.71
CA GLU A 410 13.94 -6.02 24.03
C GLU A 410 12.86 -6.93 24.61
N LEU A 411 12.12 -7.65 23.76
CA LEU A 411 11.14 -8.66 24.17
C LEU A 411 11.78 -10.04 24.37
N GLY A 412 13.05 -10.23 24.04
CA GLY A 412 13.80 -11.47 24.22
C GLY A 412 13.83 -12.39 22.99
N PHE A 413 13.45 -11.90 21.79
CA PHE A 413 13.55 -12.68 20.56
C PHE A 413 15.00 -12.75 20.07
N THR A 414 15.43 -13.98 19.73
CA THR A 414 16.76 -14.25 19.15
C THR A 414 16.70 -14.66 17.68
N SER A 415 15.50 -14.84 17.13
CA SER A 415 15.27 -15.10 15.73
C SER A 415 13.92 -14.51 15.31
N ALA A 416 13.70 -14.35 14.01
CA ALA A 416 12.39 -13.97 13.47
C ALA A 416 11.42 -15.17 13.45
N THR A 417 11.28 -15.85 14.59
CA THR A 417 10.37 -16.98 14.79
C THR A 417 9.53 -16.77 16.05
N MET A 418 8.42 -17.50 16.17
CA MET A 418 7.54 -17.39 17.34
C MET A 418 8.13 -18.14 18.54
N GLU A 419 9.02 -17.47 19.28
CA GLU A 419 9.65 -17.99 20.50
C GLU A 419 8.74 -17.83 21.74
N MET A 420 7.86 -16.82 21.73
CA MET A 420 6.90 -16.54 22.80
C MET A 420 5.59 -15.95 22.28
N THR A 421 4.56 -15.97 23.13
CA THR A 421 3.23 -15.41 22.85
C THR A 421 2.79 -14.51 24.01
N PRO A 422 2.01 -13.44 23.75
CA PRO A 422 1.35 -12.66 24.79
C PRO A 422 0.56 -13.56 25.75
N THR A 423 0.60 -13.21 27.04
CA THR A 423 -0.28 -13.86 28.03
C THR A 423 -1.70 -13.46 27.73
N LEU A 424 -2.55 -14.44 27.45
CA LEU A 424 -3.96 -14.24 27.13
C LEU A 424 -4.83 -14.84 28.25
N THR A 425 -5.55 -13.98 28.95
CA THR A 425 -6.55 -14.38 29.96
C THR A 425 -7.94 -14.28 29.36
N ILE A 426 -8.79 -15.26 29.64
CA ILE A 426 -10.18 -15.30 29.20
C ILE A 426 -11.06 -15.21 30.44
N SER A 427 -11.99 -14.25 30.47
CA SER A 427 -12.81 -13.97 31.66
C SER A 427 -13.70 -15.13 32.11
N LEU A 428 -14.03 -16.03 31.17
CA LEU A 428 -14.91 -17.18 31.38
C LEU A 428 -14.29 -18.40 30.73
N ASN A 429 -14.24 -19.52 31.45
CA ASN A 429 -13.93 -20.80 30.82
C ASN A 429 -15.15 -21.24 29.99
N ILE A 430 -15.01 -21.31 28.68
CA ILE A 430 -16.04 -21.75 27.75
C ILE A 430 -15.76 -23.21 27.38
N PRO A 431 -16.55 -24.18 27.89
CA PRO A 431 -16.35 -25.59 27.56
C PRO A 431 -16.28 -25.85 26.06
N GLY A 432 -15.21 -26.53 25.63
CA GLY A 432 -14.97 -26.91 24.24
C GLY A 432 -14.33 -25.82 23.38
N MET A 433 -14.18 -24.59 23.86
CA MET A 433 -13.50 -23.51 23.12
C MET A 433 -12.00 -23.47 23.48
N THR A 434 -11.14 -23.39 22.47
CA THR A 434 -9.68 -23.22 22.63
C THR A 434 -9.20 -22.08 21.75
N ILE A 435 -8.33 -21.23 22.30
CA ILE A 435 -7.69 -20.13 21.58
C ILE A 435 -6.19 -20.41 21.53
N THR A 436 -5.60 -20.36 20.33
CA THR A 436 -4.18 -20.67 20.12
C THR A 436 -3.52 -19.63 19.23
N ALA A 437 -2.31 -19.21 19.57
CA ALA A 437 -1.47 -18.46 18.64
C ALA A 437 -1.05 -19.38 17.49
N ASP A 438 -1.32 -18.96 16.26
CA ASP A 438 -0.99 -19.67 15.02
C ASP A 438 0.45 -19.35 14.59
N ARG A 439 0.74 -18.05 14.46
CA ARG A 439 2.04 -17.53 14.04
C ARG A 439 2.28 -16.12 14.53
N LEU A 440 3.53 -15.70 14.43
CA LEU A 440 3.99 -14.34 14.70
C LEU A 440 4.57 -13.75 13.41
N GLU A 441 4.09 -12.56 13.05
CA GLU A 441 4.57 -11.79 11.92
C GLU A 441 5.37 -10.58 12.39
N PHE A 442 6.59 -10.47 11.88
CA PHE A 442 7.49 -9.33 12.07
C PHE A 442 7.31 -8.36 10.91
N GLU A 443 7.18 -7.07 11.20
CA GLU A 443 7.17 -6.05 10.16
C GLU A 443 8.53 -5.94 9.44
N TYR A 444 9.63 -6.22 10.15
CA TYR A 444 10.98 -6.28 9.62
C TYR A 444 11.81 -7.46 10.19
N PRO A 445 11.62 -8.68 9.66
CA PRO A 445 12.23 -9.90 10.22
C PRO A 445 13.77 -9.92 10.17
N ALA A 446 14.40 -9.12 9.30
CA ALA A 446 15.85 -9.06 9.20
C ALA A 446 16.52 -8.22 10.32
N HIS A 447 15.76 -7.48 11.13
CA HIS A 447 16.32 -6.56 12.15
C HIS A 447 15.61 -6.66 13.49
N LEU A 448 16.08 -7.57 14.35
CA LEU A 448 15.48 -7.81 15.66
C LEU A 448 15.78 -6.70 16.69
N ASN A 449 16.80 -5.86 16.47
CA ASN A 449 17.17 -4.76 17.38
C ASN A 449 16.45 -3.45 17.09
N ARG A 450 15.60 -3.40 16.06
CA ARG A 450 14.85 -2.19 15.67
C ARG A 450 13.42 -2.25 16.17
N ARG A 451 12.89 -1.09 16.56
CA ARG A 451 11.48 -0.96 16.91
C ARG A 451 10.62 -1.29 15.70
N GLN A 452 9.69 -2.20 15.88
CA GLN A 452 8.77 -2.65 14.83
C GLN A 452 7.50 -3.22 15.46
N ARG A 453 6.44 -3.39 14.66
CA ARG A 453 5.26 -4.12 15.12
C ARG A 453 5.48 -5.62 15.08
N LEU A 454 5.09 -6.26 16.17
CA LEU A 454 4.99 -7.71 16.30
C LEU A 454 3.51 -8.09 16.32
N THR A 455 3.07 -8.89 15.36
CA THR A 455 1.66 -9.26 15.20
C THR A 455 1.47 -10.75 15.36
N TRP A 456 0.87 -11.15 16.47
CA TRP A 456 0.45 -12.55 16.68
C TRP A 456 -0.92 -12.77 16.08
N VAL A 457 -1.02 -13.81 15.25
CA VAL A 457 -2.26 -14.26 14.63
C VAL A 457 -2.86 -15.36 15.50
N TYR A 458 -4.12 -15.21 15.92
CA TYR A 458 -4.78 -16.20 16.77
C TYR A 458 -5.92 -16.91 16.05
N ASN A 459 -5.96 -18.23 16.24
CA ASN A 459 -7.05 -19.10 15.82
C ASN A 459 -7.97 -19.38 17.01
N ILE A 460 -9.26 -19.57 16.73
CA ILE A 460 -10.25 -20.04 17.70
C ILE A 460 -10.77 -21.37 17.21
N SER A 461 -10.85 -22.36 18.09
CA SER A 461 -11.45 -23.65 17.77
C SER A 461 -12.50 -24.06 18.78
N PHE A 462 -13.55 -24.73 18.31
CA PHE A 462 -14.60 -25.30 19.13
C PHE A 462 -14.68 -26.81 18.91
N ALA A 463 -14.57 -27.60 19.98
CA ALA A 463 -14.73 -29.06 19.95
C ALA A 463 -16.21 -29.49 20.06
N ASN A 464 -17.07 -28.62 20.60
CA ASN A 464 -18.51 -28.81 20.75
C ASN A 464 -19.19 -27.47 21.06
N THR A 465 -20.52 -27.47 21.14
CA THR A 465 -21.36 -26.29 21.43
C THR A 465 -21.78 -26.17 22.90
N THR A 466 -21.20 -26.96 23.82
CA THR A 466 -21.61 -26.98 25.24
C THR A 466 -21.37 -25.64 25.94
N GLY A 467 -20.40 -24.85 25.47
CA GLY A 467 -20.09 -23.52 25.98
C GLY A 467 -21.16 -22.46 25.73
N PHE A 468 -22.12 -22.72 24.85
CA PHE A 468 -23.22 -21.81 24.51
C PHE A 468 -24.38 -21.99 25.50
N THR A 469 -24.27 -21.39 26.68
CA THR A 469 -25.21 -21.63 27.80
C THR A 469 -26.33 -20.60 27.95
N SER A 470 -26.26 -19.46 27.25
CA SER A 470 -27.23 -18.36 27.33
C SER A 470 -27.46 -17.76 25.95
N GLU A 471 -28.54 -16.98 25.78
CA GLU A 471 -28.88 -16.28 24.52
C GLU A 471 -27.72 -15.45 23.97
N ARG A 472 -26.96 -14.81 24.88
CA ARG A 472 -25.69 -14.15 24.59
C ARG A 472 -24.73 -14.31 25.77
N ILE A 473 -23.48 -14.65 25.47
CA ILE A 473 -22.36 -14.65 26.41
C ILE A 473 -21.31 -13.69 25.85
N THR A 474 -20.89 -12.73 26.66
CA THR A 474 -19.74 -11.87 26.35
C THR A 474 -18.50 -12.47 26.98
N VAL A 475 -17.53 -12.86 26.16
CA VAL A 475 -16.22 -13.36 26.58
C VAL A 475 -15.23 -12.20 26.50
N THR A 476 -14.62 -11.83 27.61
CA THR A 476 -13.58 -10.79 27.64
C THR A 476 -12.22 -11.46 27.50
N LEU A 477 -11.42 -10.95 26.57
CA LEU A 477 -10.04 -11.37 26.32
C LEU A 477 -9.12 -10.29 26.85
N GLU A 478 -8.15 -10.64 27.68
CA GLU A 478 -7.16 -9.71 28.21
C GLU A 478 -5.77 -10.18 27.81
N ALA A 479 -5.10 -9.40 26.96
CA ALA A 479 -3.78 -9.71 26.46
C ALA A 479 -2.74 -8.83 27.17
N SER A 480 -1.62 -9.42 27.56
CA SER A 480 -0.49 -8.67 28.09
C SER A 480 0.84 -9.23 27.62
N LEU A 481 1.80 -8.34 27.34
CA LEU A 481 3.19 -8.68 27.08
C LEU A 481 4.07 -7.55 27.62
N SER A 482 5.11 -7.88 28.39
CA SER A 482 5.94 -6.88 29.07
C SER A 482 5.08 -5.93 29.93
N THR A 483 5.14 -4.61 29.69
CA THR A 483 4.41 -3.58 30.46
C THR A 483 3.12 -3.12 29.80
N VAL A 484 2.68 -3.74 28.70
CA VAL A 484 1.52 -3.31 27.92
C VAL A 484 0.42 -4.37 27.93
N SER A 485 -0.83 -3.91 27.91
CA SER A 485 -2.01 -4.78 27.89
C SER A 485 -3.16 -4.13 27.15
N ASP A 486 -4.07 -4.95 26.63
CA ASP A 486 -5.33 -4.50 26.04
C ASP A 486 -6.45 -5.51 26.29
N THR A 487 -7.68 -5.11 26.00
CA THR A 487 -8.88 -5.92 26.15
C THR A 487 -9.68 -6.04 24.85
N GLY A 488 -9.93 -7.28 24.43
CA GLY A 488 -10.81 -7.64 23.31
C GLY A 488 -12.07 -8.36 23.79
N TYR A 489 -13.07 -8.51 22.91
CA TYR A 489 -14.34 -9.15 23.26
C TYR A 489 -14.82 -10.09 22.17
N LEU A 490 -15.33 -11.25 22.58
CA LEU A 490 -16.06 -12.19 21.73
C LEU A 490 -17.50 -12.34 22.27
N TYR A 491 -18.41 -12.71 21.39
CA TYR A 491 -19.82 -12.94 21.68
C TYR A 491 -20.22 -14.32 21.21
N LEU A 492 -20.75 -15.13 22.12
CA LEU A 492 -21.38 -16.41 21.82
C LEU A 492 -22.90 -16.23 21.88
N ILE A 493 -23.63 -16.57 20.83
CA ILE A 493 -25.09 -16.37 20.75
C ILE A 493 -25.84 -17.68 20.49
N ARG A 494 -27.13 -17.72 20.87
CA ARG A 494 -27.90 -18.97 20.93
C ARG A 494 -29.34 -18.89 20.38
N GLN A 495 -29.54 -18.14 19.30
CA GLN A 495 -30.86 -17.89 18.72
C GLN A 495 -31.06 -18.65 17.40
N PRO A 496 -32.24 -19.30 17.18
CA PRO A 496 -32.58 -19.88 15.89
C PRO A 496 -32.54 -18.83 14.79
N ASN A 497 -31.62 -18.99 13.85
CA ASN A 497 -31.28 -17.94 12.91
C ASN A 497 -30.81 -18.55 11.59
N PRO A 498 -31.24 -18.06 10.41
CA PRO A 498 -30.66 -18.50 9.15
C PRO A 498 -29.25 -17.92 8.97
N TYR A 499 -28.27 -18.73 8.57
CA TYR A 499 -26.87 -18.31 8.43
C TYR A 499 -26.19 -18.89 7.18
N GLU A 500 -25.09 -18.27 6.79
CA GLU A 500 -24.08 -18.80 5.86
C GLU A 500 -22.76 -19.02 6.63
N ILE A 501 -21.97 -20.01 6.22
CA ILE A 501 -20.66 -20.28 6.82
C ILE A 501 -19.49 -19.79 5.96
N ASP A 502 -18.44 -19.33 6.64
CA ASP A 502 -17.14 -19.02 6.06
C ASP A 502 -16.23 -20.25 6.04
N GLY A 503 -15.17 -20.19 5.23
CA GLY A 503 -14.15 -21.24 5.18
C GLY A 503 -13.05 -21.04 6.22
N GLU A 504 -11.92 -21.71 6.00
CA GLU A 504 -10.67 -21.50 6.76
C GLU A 504 -10.34 -20.01 6.87
N THR A 505 -10.47 -19.26 5.77
CA THR A 505 -10.45 -17.80 5.78
C THR A 505 -11.79 -17.27 6.31
N SER A 506 -11.78 -16.76 7.54
CA SER A 506 -12.94 -16.38 8.37
C SER A 506 -13.91 -15.35 7.80
N TRP A 507 -13.55 -14.70 6.70
CA TRP A 507 -14.38 -13.71 6.00
C TRP A 507 -14.75 -14.16 4.57
N LEU A 508 -14.26 -15.31 4.10
CA LEU A 508 -14.53 -15.83 2.76
C LEU A 508 -15.53 -16.99 2.83
N SER A 509 -16.70 -16.76 2.25
CA SER A 509 -17.80 -17.73 2.34
C SER A 509 -17.54 -19.02 1.55
N THR A 510 -17.85 -20.16 2.18
CA THR A 510 -17.97 -21.46 1.49
C THR A 510 -19.40 -21.76 1.06
N ASP A 511 -20.39 -21.05 1.60
CA ASP A 511 -21.80 -21.18 1.26
C ASP A 511 -22.25 -20.24 0.12
N LEU A 512 -21.54 -19.14 -0.13
CA LEU A 512 -21.67 -18.33 -1.34
C LEU A 512 -20.67 -18.83 -2.38
N ARG A 513 -21.18 -19.35 -3.50
CA ARG A 513 -20.35 -19.85 -4.61
C ARG A 513 -20.80 -19.34 -5.96
N VAL A 514 -19.86 -19.33 -6.90
CA VAL A 514 -20.10 -18.89 -8.27
C VAL A 514 -19.72 -19.96 -9.28
N PHE A 515 -20.37 -19.94 -10.43
CA PHE A 515 -19.98 -20.75 -11.57
C PHE A 515 -20.34 -20.05 -12.88
N GLN A 516 -19.64 -20.44 -13.94
CA GLN A 516 -19.99 -20.08 -15.31
C GLN A 516 -20.47 -21.31 -16.09
N ILE A 517 -21.27 -21.08 -17.12
CA ILE A 517 -21.76 -22.11 -18.04
C ILE A 517 -21.86 -21.54 -19.46
N ILE A 518 -21.45 -22.33 -20.45
CA ILE A 518 -21.62 -22.00 -21.87
C ILE A 518 -23.05 -22.33 -22.33
N GLY A 519 -23.56 -21.60 -23.32
CA GLY A 519 -24.86 -21.88 -23.92
C GLY A 519 -24.97 -23.34 -24.41
N GLY A 520 -26.07 -24.01 -24.06
CA GLY A 520 -26.29 -25.43 -24.35
C GLY A 520 -25.65 -26.42 -23.37
N GLY A 521 -24.79 -25.96 -22.44
CA GLY A 521 -24.28 -26.80 -21.36
C GLY A 521 -25.38 -27.15 -20.33
N SER A 522 -25.13 -28.15 -19.48
CA SER A 522 -26.05 -28.55 -18.41
C SER A 522 -25.42 -28.50 -17.01
N LYS A 523 -26.19 -28.09 -16.00
CA LYS A 523 -25.82 -28.13 -14.58
C LYS A 523 -27.06 -28.32 -13.71
N PHE A 524 -26.94 -29.11 -12.65
CA PHE A 524 -28.00 -29.52 -11.73
C PHE A 524 -29.26 -30.06 -12.42
N GLY A 525 -29.08 -30.85 -13.48
CA GLY A 525 -30.19 -31.40 -14.27
C GLY A 525 -30.91 -30.39 -15.17
N VAL A 526 -30.37 -29.18 -15.36
CA VAL A 526 -30.94 -28.12 -16.20
C VAL A 526 -29.99 -27.78 -17.34
N THR A 527 -30.50 -27.62 -18.57
CA THR A 527 -29.71 -27.16 -19.73
C THR A 527 -29.85 -25.64 -19.90
N MET A 528 -28.73 -24.94 -20.09
CA MET A 528 -28.68 -23.49 -20.30
C MET A 528 -29.17 -23.12 -21.71
N GLY A 529 -30.47 -22.80 -21.80
CA GLY A 529 -31.11 -22.23 -23.00
C GLY A 529 -30.85 -20.71 -23.15
N SER A 530 -31.84 -19.99 -23.68
CA SER A 530 -31.76 -18.54 -23.91
C SER A 530 -32.22 -17.68 -22.73
N ASP A 531 -32.80 -18.28 -21.69
CA ASP A 531 -33.35 -17.59 -20.52
C ASP A 531 -32.54 -17.93 -19.25
N PRO A 532 -31.57 -17.08 -18.86
CA PRO A 532 -30.76 -17.27 -17.65
C PRO A 532 -31.58 -17.27 -16.35
N SER A 533 -32.67 -16.50 -16.28
CA SER A 533 -33.51 -16.42 -15.09
C SER A 533 -34.32 -17.69 -14.89
N ALA A 534 -34.87 -18.26 -15.96
CA ALA A 534 -35.51 -19.57 -15.92
C ALA A 534 -34.50 -20.68 -15.54
N PHE A 535 -33.29 -20.62 -16.09
CA PHE A 535 -32.23 -21.58 -15.76
C PHE A 535 -31.88 -21.56 -14.27
N ILE A 536 -31.54 -20.40 -13.70
CA ILE A 536 -31.11 -20.34 -12.30
C ILE A 536 -32.25 -20.66 -11.33
N THR A 537 -33.48 -20.25 -11.66
CA THR A 537 -34.66 -20.58 -10.86
C THR A 537 -34.87 -22.10 -10.80
N GLN A 538 -34.75 -22.79 -11.95
CA GLN A 538 -34.87 -24.25 -11.99
C GLN A 538 -33.69 -24.95 -11.29
N VAL A 539 -32.47 -24.42 -11.39
CA VAL A 539 -31.30 -24.94 -10.65
C VAL A 539 -31.55 -24.89 -9.14
N ILE A 540 -32.03 -23.75 -8.64
CA ILE A 540 -32.37 -23.57 -7.22
C ILE A 540 -33.49 -24.54 -6.80
N THR A 541 -34.54 -24.65 -7.61
CA THR A 541 -35.62 -25.64 -7.37
C THR A 541 -35.05 -27.05 -7.29
N ASN A 542 -34.23 -27.46 -8.25
CA ASN A 542 -33.65 -28.80 -8.29
C ASN A 542 -32.75 -29.08 -7.08
N LEU A 543 -31.95 -28.10 -6.65
CA LEU A 543 -31.13 -28.20 -5.44
C LEU A 543 -32.01 -28.37 -4.18
N ASN A 544 -33.07 -27.58 -4.06
CA ASN A 544 -33.98 -27.63 -2.90
C ASN A 544 -34.89 -28.87 -2.88
N THR A 545 -35.19 -29.47 -4.02
CA THR A 545 -36.01 -30.70 -4.13
C THR A 545 -35.19 -31.96 -4.38
N HIS A 546 -33.86 -31.87 -4.35
CA HIS A 546 -32.93 -32.98 -4.63
C HIS A 546 -33.09 -33.63 -6.02
N ASN A 547 -33.54 -32.86 -7.02
CA ASN A 547 -33.74 -33.29 -8.41
C ASN A 547 -32.59 -32.84 -9.33
N THR A 548 -31.36 -33.02 -8.90
CA THR A 548 -30.15 -32.42 -9.51
C THR A 548 -29.45 -33.30 -10.56
N ALA A 549 -30.08 -34.40 -10.98
CA ALA A 549 -29.46 -35.43 -11.83
C ALA A 549 -28.12 -35.98 -11.26
N GLY A 550 -28.04 -36.11 -9.93
CA GLY A 550 -26.89 -36.65 -9.21
C GLY A 550 -25.81 -35.63 -8.83
N GLN A 551 -25.92 -34.38 -9.30
CA GLN A 551 -24.99 -33.31 -8.95
C GLN A 551 -25.31 -32.71 -7.57
N THR A 552 -24.31 -32.21 -6.85
CA THR A 552 -24.50 -31.57 -5.55
C THR A 552 -23.80 -30.21 -5.50
N PHE A 553 -24.30 -29.30 -4.66
CA PHE A 553 -23.65 -28.02 -4.46
C PHE A 553 -22.17 -28.18 -4.07
N GLU A 554 -21.89 -29.17 -3.22
CA GLU A 554 -20.55 -29.42 -2.68
C GLU A 554 -19.56 -29.94 -3.71
N ASN A 555 -19.99 -30.88 -4.57
CA ASN A 555 -19.09 -31.56 -5.50
C ASN A 555 -19.03 -30.89 -6.88
N ASP A 556 -20.05 -30.12 -7.26
CA ASP A 556 -20.17 -29.56 -8.61
C ASP A 556 -19.99 -28.03 -8.66
N ILE A 557 -19.85 -27.36 -7.51
CA ILE A 557 -19.40 -25.97 -7.43
C ILE A 557 -18.23 -25.90 -6.45
N SER A 558 -17.01 -25.78 -6.98
CA SER A 558 -15.79 -25.84 -6.17
C SER A 558 -15.67 -24.64 -5.22
N VAL A 559 -15.14 -24.89 -4.01
CA VAL A 559 -14.63 -23.84 -3.11
C VAL A 559 -13.26 -23.32 -3.56
N ASP A 560 -12.53 -24.10 -4.37
CA ASP A 560 -11.25 -23.67 -4.93
C ASP A 560 -11.47 -22.49 -5.87
N GLN A 561 -10.83 -21.39 -5.48
CA GLN A 561 -10.86 -20.11 -6.14
C GLN A 561 -10.35 -20.24 -7.58
N GLN A 562 -9.33 -21.07 -7.83
CA GLN A 562 -8.78 -21.26 -9.18
C GLN A 562 -9.77 -21.93 -10.14
N THR A 563 -10.80 -22.60 -9.61
CA THR A 563 -11.81 -23.30 -10.40
C THR A 563 -13.13 -22.51 -10.48
N SER A 564 -13.53 -21.87 -9.38
CA SER A 564 -14.74 -21.04 -9.28
C SER A 564 -14.51 -19.62 -9.79
N GLN A 565 -14.31 -19.50 -11.11
CA GLN A 565 -14.05 -18.22 -11.79
C GLN A 565 -15.22 -17.79 -12.69
N LEU A 566 -15.40 -16.47 -12.80
CA LEU A 566 -16.39 -15.85 -13.67
C LEU A 566 -15.76 -15.33 -14.98
N GLU A 567 -16.60 -15.06 -15.98
CA GLU A 567 -16.14 -14.59 -17.30
C GLU A 567 -16.72 -13.21 -17.64
N LEU A 568 -15.83 -12.24 -17.84
CA LEU A 568 -16.18 -10.87 -18.24
C LEU A 568 -16.63 -10.78 -19.70
N SER A 569 -16.22 -11.72 -20.55
CA SER A 569 -16.62 -11.78 -21.96
C SER A 569 -18.05 -12.29 -22.13
N GLN A 570 -18.77 -11.73 -23.11
CA GLN A 570 -20.07 -12.30 -23.51
C GLN A 570 -19.97 -13.70 -24.09
N THR A 571 -18.85 -13.99 -24.75
CA THR A 571 -18.62 -15.24 -25.47
C THR A 571 -17.20 -15.74 -25.27
N VAL A 572 -17.02 -17.05 -25.25
CA VAL A 572 -15.71 -17.71 -25.33
C VAL A 572 -15.76 -18.66 -26.53
N GLY A 573 -14.82 -18.50 -27.46
CA GLY A 573 -14.83 -19.28 -28.71
C GLY A 573 -16.06 -19.07 -29.59
N GLY A 574 -16.77 -17.94 -29.45
CA GLY A 574 -18.02 -17.66 -30.17
C GLY A 574 -19.28 -18.13 -29.46
N THR A 575 -19.17 -18.94 -28.41
CA THR A 575 -20.31 -19.45 -27.64
C THR A 575 -20.64 -18.52 -26.48
N PRO A 576 -21.93 -18.17 -26.25
CA PRO A 576 -22.34 -17.36 -25.11
C PRO A 576 -21.94 -17.97 -23.77
N VAL A 577 -21.46 -17.13 -22.85
CA VAL A 577 -21.15 -17.51 -21.46
C VAL A 577 -22.08 -16.79 -20.50
N TYR A 578 -22.52 -17.51 -19.48
CA TYR A 578 -23.41 -17.02 -18.42
C TYR A 578 -22.77 -17.28 -17.06
N ASN A 579 -22.86 -16.29 -16.18
CA ASN A 579 -22.30 -16.32 -14.83
C ASN A 579 -23.44 -16.39 -13.82
N PHE A 580 -23.31 -17.22 -12.79
CA PHE A 580 -24.32 -17.42 -11.77
C PHE A 580 -23.69 -17.46 -10.38
N ALA A 581 -24.48 -17.09 -9.37
CA ALA A 581 -24.16 -17.32 -7.98
C ALA A 581 -25.25 -18.14 -7.30
N VAL A 582 -24.85 -18.95 -6.32
CA VAL A 582 -25.74 -19.72 -5.45
C VAL A 582 -25.28 -19.49 -4.01
N ALA A 583 -26.22 -19.17 -3.14
CA ALA A 583 -26.01 -19.08 -1.70
C ALA A 583 -26.71 -20.26 -1.02
N LYS A 584 -26.01 -20.92 -0.10
CA LYS A 584 -26.52 -22.02 0.71
C LYS A 584 -26.84 -21.50 2.10
N VAL A 585 -28.12 -21.26 2.40
CA VAL A 585 -28.56 -20.80 3.71
C VAL A 585 -28.94 -21.99 4.57
N ARG A 586 -28.39 -22.01 5.78
CA ARG A 586 -28.60 -23.05 6.79
C ARG A 586 -29.51 -22.55 7.87
N TYR A 587 -30.23 -23.46 8.51
CA TYR A 587 -31.12 -23.15 9.62
C TYR A 587 -31.25 -24.36 10.53
N ARG A 588 -31.19 -24.13 11.83
CA ARG A 588 -31.44 -25.13 12.87
C ARG A 588 -32.51 -24.61 13.81
N ALA A 589 -33.57 -25.38 13.96
CA ALA A 589 -34.63 -25.10 14.92
C ALA A 589 -35.46 -26.36 15.14
N LEU A 590 -35.89 -26.59 16.39
CA LEU A 590 -36.71 -27.76 16.73
C LEU A 590 -38.19 -27.58 16.37
N THR A 591 -38.72 -26.36 16.50
CA THR A 591 -40.17 -26.10 16.45
C THR A 591 -40.59 -24.86 15.67
N VAL A 592 -39.68 -23.93 15.38
CA VAL A 592 -40.00 -22.63 14.76
C VAL A 592 -39.51 -22.61 13.31
N SER A 593 -40.37 -22.24 12.36
CA SER A 593 -39.97 -22.00 10.96
C SER A 593 -39.36 -20.61 10.81
N ALA A 594 -38.28 -20.50 10.04
CA ALA A 594 -37.83 -19.21 9.54
C ALA A 594 -38.67 -18.85 8.30
N THR A 595 -39.71 -18.03 8.51
CA THR A 595 -40.60 -17.58 7.43
C THR A 595 -40.05 -16.34 6.73
N ASP A 596 -40.26 -16.26 5.42
CA ASP A 596 -39.84 -15.14 4.58
C ASP A 596 -38.33 -14.82 4.68
N VAL A 597 -37.48 -15.85 4.69
CA VAL A 597 -36.03 -15.68 4.55
C VAL A 597 -35.74 -15.18 3.14
N ARG A 598 -35.07 -14.03 3.05
CA ARG A 598 -34.69 -13.39 1.79
C ARG A 598 -33.18 -13.36 1.65
N VAL A 599 -32.67 -13.66 0.46
CA VAL A 599 -31.24 -13.50 0.15
C VAL A 599 -31.07 -12.48 -0.95
N PHE A 600 -30.32 -11.41 -0.67
CA PHE A 600 -29.97 -10.38 -1.63
C PHE A 600 -28.55 -10.59 -2.11
N PHE A 601 -28.36 -10.68 -3.42
CA PHE A 601 -27.03 -10.74 -4.03
C PHE A 601 -26.63 -9.34 -4.49
N ARG A 602 -25.45 -8.87 -4.08
CA ARG A 602 -24.92 -7.55 -4.41
C ARG A 602 -23.56 -7.68 -5.08
N LEU A 603 -23.47 -7.19 -6.31
CA LEU A 603 -22.23 -7.07 -7.05
C LEU A 603 -21.59 -5.71 -6.77
N ILE A 604 -20.35 -5.70 -6.29
CA ILE A 604 -19.55 -4.50 -6.11
C ILE A 604 -18.51 -4.50 -7.23
N PRO A 605 -18.56 -3.58 -8.23
CA PRO A 605 -17.84 -3.67 -9.50
C PRO A 605 -16.29 -3.67 -9.46
N TRP A 606 -15.70 -3.75 -8.27
CA TRP A 606 -14.27 -3.76 -7.96
C TRP A 606 -14.00 -4.59 -6.69
N ALA A 607 -12.73 -4.93 -6.44
CA ALA A 607 -12.32 -5.34 -5.10
C ALA A 607 -12.37 -4.15 -4.15
N THR A 608 -12.76 -4.36 -2.89
CA THR A 608 -12.91 -3.29 -1.90
C THR A 608 -12.32 -3.70 -0.56
N THR A 609 -11.74 -2.77 0.19
CA THR A 609 -11.32 -2.99 1.59
C THR A 609 -12.41 -2.60 2.58
N SER A 610 -13.62 -2.27 2.13
CA SER A 610 -14.76 -1.95 2.99
C SER A 610 -16.03 -2.62 2.47
N LEU A 611 -16.63 -3.44 3.34
CA LEU A 611 -17.92 -4.12 3.14
C LEU A 611 -18.84 -3.90 4.34
N GLU A 612 -18.63 -2.79 5.01
CA GLU A 612 -19.45 -2.38 6.15
C GLU A 612 -20.91 -2.19 5.70
N TYR A 613 -21.79 -2.89 6.41
CA TYR A 613 -23.22 -2.85 6.21
C TYR A 613 -23.77 -1.48 6.57
N ASP A 614 -24.44 -0.86 5.61
CA ASP A 614 -25.09 0.42 5.79
C ASP A 614 -26.27 0.52 4.81
N GLN A 615 -27.48 0.42 5.36
CA GLN A 615 -28.72 0.50 4.59
C GLN A 615 -28.97 1.89 3.99
N ALA A 616 -28.31 2.94 4.47
CA ALA A 616 -28.43 4.27 3.88
C ALA A 616 -27.60 4.40 2.59
N THR A 617 -26.55 3.59 2.43
CA THR A 617 -25.60 3.70 1.32
C THR A 617 -25.50 2.41 0.48
N ALA A 618 -24.55 1.52 0.77
CA ALA A 618 -24.23 0.36 -0.07
C ALA A 618 -25.27 -0.77 -0.01
N TYR A 619 -26.03 -0.86 1.09
CA TYR A 619 -27.00 -1.94 1.34
C TYR A 619 -28.45 -1.46 1.28
N ARG A 620 -28.72 -0.40 0.51
CA ARG A 620 -30.07 0.11 0.29
C ARG A 620 -31.05 -0.97 -0.16
N ARG A 621 -32.30 -0.82 0.30
CA ARG A 621 -33.43 -1.66 -0.06
C ARG A 621 -34.74 -0.89 0.04
N HIS A 622 -35.75 -1.34 -0.69
CA HIS A 622 -37.11 -0.83 -0.61
C HIS A 622 -37.93 -1.74 0.30
N GLU A 623 -38.68 -1.12 1.22
CA GLU A 623 -39.58 -1.80 2.15
C GLU A 623 -40.96 -1.13 2.07
N ALA A 624 -41.96 -1.84 1.54
CA ALA A 624 -43.35 -1.38 1.51
C ALA A 624 -44.32 -2.55 1.60
N GLY A 625 -45.12 -2.57 2.67
CA GLY A 625 -45.97 -3.73 2.99
C GLY A 625 -45.13 -4.99 3.18
N GLY A 626 -45.51 -6.10 2.53
CA GLY A 626 -44.73 -7.34 2.55
C GLY A 626 -43.57 -7.40 1.53
N THR A 627 -43.38 -6.35 0.72
CA THR A 627 -42.34 -6.30 -0.31
C THR A 627 -41.06 -5.73 0.26
N VAL A 628 -39.99 -6.53 0.20
CA VAL A 628 -38.63 -6.14 0.57
C VAL A 628 -37.70 -6.53 -0.57
N ILE A 629 -37.07 -5.57 -1.23
CA ILE A 629 -36.23 -5.80 -2.41
C ILE A 629 -34.96 -4.92 -2.38
N PRO A 630 -33.77 -5.44 -2.73
CA PRO A 630 -32.54 -4.65 -2.70
C PRO A 630 -32.53 -3.63 -3.83
N LEU A 631 -32.00 -2.45 -3.54
CA LEU A 631 -31.83 -1.34 -4.49
C LEU A 631 -30.35 -1.17 -4.84
N LEU A 632 -30.04 -0.22 -5.74
CA LEU A 632 -28.65 0.19 -5.96
C LEU A 632 -28.04 0.71 -4.66
N GLY A 633 -26.86 0.22 -4.34
CA GLY A 633 -26.00 0.85 -3.35
C GLY A 633 -25.47 2.15 -3.93
N ILE A 634 -25.65 3.26 -3.21
CA ILE A 634 -25.27 4.60 -3.68
C ILE A 634 -24.53 5.33 -2.56
N LYS A 635 -23.36 5.88 -2.88
CA LYS A 635 -22.61 6.77 -2.00
C LYS A 635 -22.04 7.91 -2.83
N ASN A 636 -22.12 9.15 -2.34
CA ASN A 636 -21.69 10.35 -3.06
C ASN A 636 -22.25 10.44 -4.51
N ASN A 637 -23.52 10.05 -4.69
CA ASN A 637 -24.21 9.95 -5.99
C ASN A 637 -23.55 9.00 -7.01
N GLU A 638 -22.71 8.05 -6.59
CA GLU A 638 -22.14 7.01 -7.44
C GLU A 638 -22.72 5.65 -7.07
N VAL A 639 -22.94 4.79 -8.07
CA VAL A 639 -23.32 3.39 -7.84
C VAL A 639 -22.13 2.61 -7.25
N THR A 640 -22.29 2.08 -6.05
CA THR A 640 -21.25 1.28 -5.36
C THR A 640 -21.59 -0.20 -5.28
N ALA A 641 -22.88 -0.55 -5.33
CA ALA A 641 -23.33 -1.95 -5.32
C ALA A 641 -24.55 -2.13 -6.23
N ILE A 642 -24.59 -3.24 -6.96
CA ILE A 642 -25.63 -3.55 -7.94
C ILE A 642 -26.35 -4.84 -7.52
N PRO A 643 -27.66 -4.82 -7.25
CA PRO A 643 -28.36 -6.04 -6.86
C PRO A 643 -28.49 -7.00 -8.05
N CYS A 644 -28.42 -8.30 -7.80
CA CYS A 644 -28.62 -9.37 -8.77
C CYS A 644 -29.77 -10.28 -8.31
N PHE A 645 -30.50 -10.85 -9.27
CA PHE A 645 -31.77 -11.55 -9.00
C PHE A 645 -31.82 -12.91 -9.68
N ALA A 646 -32.62 -13.83 -9.15
CA ALA A 646 -33.02 -15.03 -9.91
C ALA A 646 -34.04 -14.66 -10.99
N SER A 647 -34.96 -13.77 -10.62
CA SER A 647 -36.00 -13.25 -11.51
C SER A 647 -35.44 -12.26 -12.53
N PRO A 648 -36.11 -12.06 -13.68
CA PRO A 648 -35.69 -11.09 -14.66
C PRO A 648 -35.62 -9.67 -14.08
N ARG A 649 -34.59 -8.91 -14.46
CA ARG A 649 -34.52 -7.47 -14.14
C ARG A 649 -35.69 -6.74 -14.78
N ILE A 650 -36.26 -5.79 -14.07
CA ILE A 650 -37.17 -4.81 -14.66
C ILE A 650 -36.47 -3.99 -15.75
N ASN A 651 -37.24 -3.45 -16.70
CA ASN A 651 -36.71 -2.46 -17.63
C ASN A 651 -36.56 -1.11 -16.92
N SER A 652 -35.36 -0.85 -16.41
CA SER A 652 -35.01 0.37 -15.69
C SER A 652 -35.19 1.67 -16.52
N ALA A 653 -35.39 1.58 -17.84
CA ALA A 653 -35.71 2.72 -18.69
C ALA A 653 -37.07 3.37 -18.36
N VAL A 654 -38.01 2.54 -17.91
CA VAL A 654 -39.45 2.86 -17.83
C VAL A 654 -40.09 2.46 -16.51
N ALA A 655 -39.41 1.64 -15.69
CA ALA A 655 -39.88 1.23 -14.37
C ALA A 655 -38.88 1.60 -13.26
N SER A 656 -39.42 1.88 -12.07
CA SER A 656 -38.64 2.10 -10.84
C SER A 656 -38.16 0.77 -10.27
N MET A 657 -36.93 0.74 -9.74
CA MET A 657 -36.36 -0.44 -9.07
C MET A 657 -37.17 -0.91 -7.86
N THR A 658 -37.97 -0.03 -7.27
CA THR A 658 -38.91 -0.39 -6.19
C THR A 658 -39.99 -1.38 -6.65
N THR A 659 -40.21 -1.55 -7.96
CA THR A 659 -41.17 -2.52 -8.52
C THR A 659 -40.51 -3.85 -8.92
N GLN A 660 -39.23 -4.05 -8.64
CA GLN A 660 -38.55 -5.32 -8.88
C GLN A 660 -39.12 -6.41 -7.95
N THR A 661 -39.24 -7.63 -8.48
CA THR A 661 -39.64 -8.82 -7.71
C THR A 661 -38.55 -9.88 -7.79
N ASP A 662 -38.40 -10.69 -6.73
CA ASP A 662 -37.49 -11.83 -6.76
C ASP A 662 -37.98 -13.04 -5.94
N THR A 663 -39.16 -13.54 -6.28
CA THR A 663 -39.85 -14.62 -5.54
C THR A 663 -39.00 -15.88 -5.29
N PRO A 664 -38.15 -16.37 -6.22
CA PRO A 664 -37.30 -17.55 -5.95
C PRO A 664 -36.33 -17.37 -4.78
N ASN A 665 -35.98 -16.12 -4.47
CA ASN A 665 -35.10 -15.78 -3.35
C ASN A 665 -35.87 -15.39 -2.08
N VAL A 666 -37.15 -15.75 -1.98
CA VAL A 666 -37.96 -15.64 -0.76
C VAL A 666 -38.46 -17.04 -0.39
N GLN A 667 -37.97 -17.60 0.71
CA GLN A 667 -38.30 -18.99 1.09
C GLN A 667 -38.57 -19.12 2.59
N THR A 668 -39.39 -20.10 2.94
CA THR A 668 -39.55 -20.56 4.32
C THR A 668 -38.65 -21.76 4.58
N ILE A 669 -37.84 -21.69 5.64
CA ILE A 669 -37.01 -22.80 6.10
C ILE A 669 -37.70 -23.46 7.30
N PRO A 670 -38.20 -24.70 7.17
CA PRO A 670 -38.92 -25.36 8.25
C PRO A 670 -37.96 -25.79 9.38
N PRO A 671 -38.46 -25.96 10.61
CA PRO A 671 -37.70 -26.59 11.68
C PRO A 671 -37.52 -28.09 11.39
N ASN A 672 -36.53 -28.70 12.04
CA ASN A 672 -36.37 -30.14 12.10
C ASN A 672 -36.50 -30.61 13.56
N PRO A 673 -37.53 -31.40 13.92
CA PRO A 673 -37.71 -31.90 15.28
C PRO A 673 -36.58 -32.80 15.80
N SER A 674 -35.73 -33.35 14.92
CA SER A 674 -34.53 -34.11 15.32
C SER A 674 -33.36 -33.22 15.74
N GLY A 675 -33.42 -31.91 15.46
CA GLY A 675 -32.32 -30.98 15.63
C GLY A 675 -31.34 -30.93 14.46
N GLU A 676 -31.52 -31.75 13.42
CA GLU A 676 -30.65 -31.71 12.24
C GLU A 676 -30.83 -30.41 11.45
N GLU A 677 -29.73 -29.96 10.85
CA GLU A 677 -29.71 -28.78 9.99
C GLU A 677 -30.60 -28.93 8.75
N VAL A 678 -31.33 -27.85 8.45
CA VAL A 678 -32.11 -27.71 7.22
C VAL A 678 -31.43 -26.68 6.33
N VAL A 679 -31.26 -27.02 5.06
CA VAL A 679 -30.63 -26.15 4.06
C VAL A 679 -31.67 -25.68 3.04
N ARG A 680 -31.52 -24.42 2.60
CA ARG A 680 -32.15 -23.89 1.38
C ARG A 680 -31.13 -23.19 0.51
N TYR A 681 -31.24 -23.40 -0.79
CA TYR A 681 -30.45 -22.74 -1.81
C TYR A 681 -31.20 -21.55 -2.38
N PHE A 682 -30.45 -20.48 -2.61
CA PHE A 682 -30.85 -19.22 -3.23
C PHE A 682 -29.86 -18.94 -4.36
N GLY A 683 -30.18 -18.06 -5.31
CA GLY A 683 -29.23 -17.78 -6.39
C GLY A 683 -29.62 -16.62 -7.28
N CYS A 684 -28.69 -16.23 -8.14
CA CYS A 684 -28.93 -15.14 -9.08
C CYS A 684 -28.16 -15.32 -10.39
N TRP A 685 -28.67 -14.68 -11.43
CA TRP A 685 -27.92 -14.45 -12.66
C TRP A 685 -27.03 -13.22 -12.50
N LEU A 686 -25.73 -13.36 -12.80
CA LEU A 686 -24.75 -12.30 -12.80
C LEU A 686 -24.56 -11.78 -14.24
N ASP A 687 -25.39 -10.81 -14.63
CA ASP A 687 -25.47 -10.28 -15.99
C ASP A 687 -24.42 -9.21 -16.33
N PHE A 688 -23.34 -9.11 -15.55
CA PHE A 688 -22.30 -8.10 -15.74
C PHE A 688 -21.50 -8.25 -17.02
N ASN A 689 -21.55 -9.40 -17.69
CA ASN A 689 -20.92 -9.57 -19.00
C ASN A 689 -21.83 -9.06 -20.14
N LYS A 690 -23.07 -8.64 -19.89
CA LYS A 690 -23.99 -8.14 -20.94
C LYS A 690 -23.82 -6.65 -21.20
N THR A 691 -24.07 -6.24 -22.44
CA THR A 691 -23.97 -4.84 -22.93
C THR A 691 -25.30 -4.10 -22.96
N THR A 692 -26.38 -4.71 -22.47
CA THR A 692 -27.67 -4.03 -22.38
C THR A 692 -27.57 -2.90 -21.35
N PRO A 693 -27.92 -1.65 -21.68
CA PRO A 693 -27.90 -0.56 -20.71
C PRO A 693 -28.89 -0.79 -19.58
N GLN A 694 -28.44 -0.66 -18.33
CA GLN A 694 -29.24 -0.87 -17.12
C GLN A 694 -29.22 0.33 -16.19
N PHE A 695 -28.06 0.76 -15.71
CA PHE A 695 -27.98 1.78 -14.66
C PHE A 695 -27.02 2.90 -15.05
N PRO A 696 -27.34 4.17 -14.76
CA PRO A 696 -26.37 5.25 -14.89
C PRO A 696 -25.24 5.08 -13.87
N LEU A 697 -24.06 5.65 -14.15
CA LEU A 697 -22.97 5.74 -13.17
C LEU A 697 -23.37 6.61 -11.96
N HIS A 698 -24.12 7.69 -12.23
CA HIS A 698 -24.64 8.62 -11.24
C HIS A 698 -26.17 8.69 -11.31
N PRO A 699 -26.91 7.93 -10.48
CA PRO A 699 -28.35 7.82 -10.56
C PRO A 699 -29.09 9.08 -10.09
N SER A 700 -29.97 9.58 -10.95
CA SER A 700 -30.94 10.64 -10.65
C SER A 700 -32.17 10.47 -11.55
N PRO A 701 -33.38 10.19 -11.01
CA PRO A 701 -33.71 9.94 -9.59
C PRO A 701 -33.05 8.65 -9.05
N LEU A 702 -32.95 8.50 -7.72
CA LEU A 702 -32.14 7.44 -7.08
C LEU A 702 -32.55 6.00 -7.42
N ASP A 703 -33.84 5.75 -7.67
CA ASP A 703 -34.39 4.40 -7.89
C ASP A 703 -34.99 4.23 -9.31
N GLY A 704 -34.77 5.22 -10.19
CA GLY A 704 -35.34 5.27 -11.53
C GLY A 704 -36.82 5.69 -11.57
N PRO A 705 -37.48 5.54 -12.73
CA PRO A 705 -36.92 5.06 -13.99
C PRO A 705 -35.84 5.99 -14.55
N TYR A 706 -34.85 5.41 -15.25
CA TYR A 706 -33.73 6.12 -15.86
C TYR A 706 -33.90 6.24 -17.38
N THR A 707 -34.48 7.34 -17.82
CA THR A 707 -34.79 7.57 -19.25
C THR A 707 -33.56 7.86 -20.11
N SER A 708 -32.45 8.29 -19.51
CA SER A 708 -31.18 8.58 -20.20
C SER A 708 -29.97 8.25 -19.31
N GLY A 709 -28.76 8.30 -19.87
CA GLY A 709 -27.50 8.14 -19.11
C GLY A 709 -27.18 6.72 -18.62
N ARG A 710 -28.04 5.73 -18.92
CA ARG A 710 -27.80 4.32 -18.56
C ARG A 710 -26.61 3.74 -19.32
N VAL A 711 -25.78 2.99 -18.61
CA VAL A 711 -24.70 2.16 -19.18
C VAL A 711 -24.95 0.69 -18.83
N SER A 712 -24.26 -0.23 -19.50
CA SER A 712 -24.37 -1.65 -19.18
C SER A 712 -23.60 -2.00 -17.90
N LEU A 713 -23.96 -3.08 -17.22
CA LEU A 713 -23.19 -3.52 -16.03
C LEU A 713 -21.73 -3.79 -16.38
N GLN A 714 -21.42 -4.25 -17.59
CA GLN A 714 -20.02 -4.41 -18.04
C GLN A 714 -19.24 -3.10 -17.97
N ASP A 715 -19.88 -1.95 -18.24
CA ASP A 715 -19.24 -0.63 -18.21
C ASP A 715 -19.09 -0.08 -16.78
N HIS A 716 -19.72 -0.70 -15.77
CA HIS A 716 -19.49 -0.41 -14.35
C HIS A 716 -18.24 -1.10 -13.79
N ILE A 717 -17.78 -2.18 -14.41
CA ILE A 717 -16.67 -3.00 -13.91
C ILE A 717 -15.34 -2.22 -13.92
N ARG A 718 -14.51 -2.42 -12.89
CA ARG A 718 -13.19 -1.76 -12.73
C ARG A 718 -12.04 -2.73 -12.52
N ASN A 719 -12.26 -4.04 -12.68
CA ASN A 719 -11.26 -5.10 -12.56
C ASN A 719 -11.68 -6.35 -13.37
N GLU A 720 -10.79 -7.32 -13.61
CA GLU A 720 -11.19 -8.67 -14.07
C GLU A 720 -12.10 -9.36 -13.04
N HIS A 721 -11.76 -9.23 -11.76
CA HIS A 721 -12.45 -9.87 -10.65
C HIS A 721 -13.23 -8.86 -9.81
N ILE A 722 -14.43 -9.25 -9.42
CA ILE A 722 -15.45 -8.37 -8.86
C ILE A 722 -15.87 -8.93 -7.51
N CYS A 723 -16.19 -8.08 -6.54
CA CYS A 723 -16.70 -8.53 -5.26
C CYS A 723 -18.18 -8.90 -5.36
N LEU A 724 -18.56 -10.04 -4.78
CA LEU A 724 -19.95 -10.46 -4.60
C LEU A 724 -20.26 -10.62 -3.11
N VAL A 725 -21.43 -10.13 -2.70
CA VAL A 725 -21.94 -10.29 -1.33
C VAL A 725 -23.35 -10.90 -1.36
N SER A 726 -23.62 -11.87 -0.49
CA SER A 726 -24.96 -12.30 -0.09
C SER A 726 -25.34 -11.62 1.23
N GLU A 727 -26.56 -11.07 1.29
CA GLU A 727 -27.20 -10.53 2.49
C GLU A 727 -28.44 -11.37 2.80
N ILE A 728 -28.47 -12.02 3.97
CA ILE A 728 -29.68 -12.64 4.51
C ILE A 728 -30.53 -11.54 5.16
N ALA A 729 -31.59 -11.12 4.47
CA ALA A 729 -32.57 -10.18 4.97
C ALA A 729 -33.70 -10.93 5.70
N PHE A 730 -33.49 -11.23 6.98
CA PHE A 730 -34.43 -11.92 7.85
C PHE A 730 -34.88 -11.00 9.00
N ALA A 731 -36.16 -10.61 9.00
CA ALA A 731 -36.68 -9.58 9.92
C ALA A 731 -36.52 -9.91 11.42
N PRO A 732 -36.66 -11.17 11.88
CA PRO A 732 -36.42 -11.51 13.28
C PRO A 732 -34.96 -11.34 13.74
N ALA A 733 -33.99 -11.40 12.83
CA ALA A 733 -32.55 -11.27 13.13
C ALA A 733 -31.78 -10.61 11.97
N PRO A 734 -31.96 -9.29 11.75
CA PRO A 734 -31.34 -8.60 10.64
C PRO A 734 -29.87 -8.23 10.92
N ALA A 735 -29.07 -8.14 9.85
CA ALA A 735 -27.75 -7.48 9.91
C ALA A 735 -27.89 -6.04 10.41
N GLN A 736 -26.96 -5.60 11.24
CA GLN A 736 -26.93 -4.25 11.81
C GLN A 736 -25.97 -3.35 11.04
N ASN A 737 -26.28 -2.04 10.98
CA ASN A 737 -25.34 -1.08 10.43
C ASN A 737 -24.00 -1.16 11.18
N GLY A 738 -22.90 -1.15 10.43
CA GLY A 738 -21.55 -1.36 10.96
C GLY A 738 -21.06 -2.80 10.92
N ASN A 739 -21.94 -3.79 10.74
CA ASN A 739 -21.53 -5.19 10.57
C ASN A 739 -20.72 -5.37 9.28
N THR A 740 -19.76 -6.29 9.29
CA THR A 740 -19.00 -6.73 8.13
C THR A 740 -19.28 -8.22 7.90
N PRO A 741 -18.94 -8.78 6.73
CA PRO A 741 -19.00 -10.22 6.51
C PRO A 741 -18.19 -11.03 7.53
N SER A 742 -17.13 -10.47 8.11
CA SER A 742 -16.32 -11.14 9.12
C SER A 742 -16.97 -11.20 10.51
N VAL A 743 -17.93 -10.33 10.83
CA VAL A 743 -18.59 -10.26 12.15
C VAL A 743 -20.08 -10.61 12.13
N SER A 744 -20.65 -10.93 10.97
CA SER A 744 -22.06 -11.25 10.82
C SER A 744 -22.27 -12.41 9.86
N ASP A 745 -22.88 -13.47 10.39
CA ASP A 745 -23.38 -14.65 9.67
C ASP A 745 -24.53 -14.36 8.68
N LYS A 746 -25.00 -13.10 8.62
CA LYS A 746 -25.98 -12.60 7.65
C LYS A 746 -25.34 -12.06 6.38
N LEU A 747 -24.02 -11.89 6.39
CA LEU A 747 -23.28 -11.28 5.31
C LEU A 747 -22.17 -12.24 4.90
N ALA A 748 -22.22 -12.74 3.68
CA ALA A 748 -21.18 -13.57 3.14
C ALA A 748 -20.57 -12.89 1.92
N GLN A 749 -19.25 -12.96 1.77
CA GLN A 749 -18.55 -12.31 0.67
C GLN A 749 -17.70 -13.29 -0.14
N ARG A 750 -17.52 -12.95 -1.41
CA ARG A 750 -16.45 -13.43 -2.27
C ARG A 750 -15.74 -12.22 -2.86
N ASN A 751 -14.79 -11.67 -2.12
CA ASN A 751 -13.97 -10.54 -2.53
C ASN A 751 -12.56 -11.04 -2.89
N LEU A 752 -12.46 -11.67 -4.06
CA LEU A 752 -11.30 -12.43 -4.49
C LEU A 752 -10.82 -11.97 -5.85
N ALA A 753 -9.51 -12.00 -6.06
CA ALA A 753 -8.89 -11.79 -7.34
C ALA A 753 -7.89 -12.90 -7.65
N ILE A 754 -7.85 -13.34 -8.91
CA ILE A 754 -6.95 -14.40 -9.37
C ILE A 754 -6.16 -13.88 -10.56
N VAL A 755 -4.87 -13.63 -10.35
CA VAL A 755 -4.02 -13.06 -11.38
C VAL A 755 -2.85 -14.01 -11.60
N GLU A 756 -2.87 -14.72 -12.72
CA GLU A 756 -1.87 -15.74 -13.05
C GLU A 756 -0.48 -15.11 -13.27
N SER A 757 0.58 -15.80 -12.82
CA SER A 757 1.98 -15.47 -13.13
C SER A 757 2.58 -16.51 -14.08
N ALA A 758 3.52 -16.11 -14.93
CA ALA A 758 4.14 -17.01 -15.91
C ALA A 758 5.46 -17.62 -15.42
N ASN A 759 5.62 -18.94 -15.61
CA ASN A 759 6.92 -19.62 -15.59
C ASN A 759 7.04 -20.59 -16.80
N PRO A 760 8.10 -20.48 -17.63
CA PRO A 760 9.07 -19.39 -17.65
C PRO A 760 8.40 -18.06 -18.04
N GLY A 761 8.79 -16.97 -17.39
CA GLY A 761 8.23 -15.64 -17.61
C GLY A 761 9.30 -14.56 -17.65
N LEU A 762 9.01 -13.44 -18.29
CA LEU A 762 9.75 -12.17 -18.22
C LEU A 762 9.16 -11.28 -17.12
N THR A 763 9.85 -10.20 -16.74
CA THR A 763 9.43 -9.25 -15.68
C THR A 763 7.96 -8.88 -15.74
N PHE A 764 7.47 -8.33 -16.85
CA PHE A 764 6.06 -7.93 -16.94
C PHE A 764 5.07 -9.11 -16.96
N SER A 765 5.48 -10.31 -17.38
CA SER A 765 4.60 -11.50 -17.27
C SER A 765 4.50 -12.05 -15.85
N ARG A 766 5.41 -11.62 -14.95
CA ARG A 766 5.40 -11.90 -13.50
C ARG A 766 4.86 -10.73 -12.66
N ARG A 767 4.50 -9.61 -13.30
CA ARG A 767 3.88 -8.43 -12.69
C ARG A 767 2.40 -8.67 -12.46
N ILE A 768 1.91 -8.55 -11.23
CA ILE A 768 0.56 -8.92 -10.81
C ILE A 768 -0.24 -7.67 -10.44
N PRO A 769 -1.06 -7.13 -11.36
CA PRO A 769 -1.83 -5.93 -11.10
C PRO A 769 -3.23 -6.23 -10.55
N GLN A 770 -3.67 -5.46 -9.56
CA GLN A 770 -4.98 -5.58 -8.94
C GLN A 770 -5.54 -4.20 -8.54
N THR A 771 -6.64 -3.78 -9.17
CA THR A 771 -7.37 -2.57 -8.77
C THR A 771 -8.27 -2.85 -7.57
N PHE A 772 -8.42 -1.86 -6.70
CA PHE A 772 -9.31 -1.93 -5.55
C PHE A 772 -9.76 -0.54 -5.12
N GLU A 773 -10.67 -0.47 -4.15
CA GLU A 773 -11.15 0.76 -3.54
C GLU A 773 -10.87 0.76 -2.03
N ILE A 774 -10.42 1.90 -1.51
CA ILE A 774 -10.31 2.18 -0.08
C ILE A 774 -11.33 3.22 0.36
N ARG A 775 -11.77 3.13 1.62
CA ARG A 775 -12.81 4.01 2.18
C ARG A 775 -12.37 4.54 3.55
N PRO A 776 -11.65 5.67 3.62
CA PRO A 776 -11.21 6.22 4.90
C PRO A 776 -12.39 6.46 5.87
N SER A 777 -12.18 6.23 7.16
CA SER A 777 -13.19 6.52 8.20
C SER A 777 -13.55 8.01 8.21
N PRO A 778 -14.86 8.33 8.35
CA PRO A 778 -15.33 9.70 8.49
C PRO A 778 -15.12 10.29 9.90
N SER A 779 -14.81 9.46 10.91
CA SER A 779 -14.75 9.89 12.32
C SER A 779 -13.63 10.88 12.63
N ARG A 780 -12.55 10.86 11.85
CA ARG A 780 -11.33 11.68 12.01
C ARG A 780 -10.70 11.63 13.41
N LEU A 781 -11.00 10.59 14.21
CA LEU A 781 -10.44 10.39 15.55
C LEU A 781 -9.08 9.71 15.51
N GLU A 782 -8.97 8.64 14.72
CA GLU A 782 -7.73 7.91 14.47
C GLU A 782 -7.68 7.48 13.00
N ASN A 783 -6.50 7.56 12.38
CA ASN A 783 -6.31 7.11 11.01
C ASN A 783 -6.50 5.59 10.88
N ASP A 784 -7.34 5.21 9.91
CA ASP A 784 -7.41 3.84 9.42
C ASP A 784 -6.08 3.41 8.81
N GLU A 785 -5.88 2.11 8.68
CA GLU A 785 -4.68 1.54 8.07
C GLU A 785 -5.07 0.46 7.06
N LEU A 786 -4.32 0.37 5.96
CA LEU A 786 -4.24 -0.85 5.17
C LEU A 786 -3.26 -1.81 5.85
N MET A 787 -3.68 -3.05 5.98
CA MET A 787 -2.89 -4.15 6.51
C MET A 787 -2.71 -5.16 5.38
N PHE A 788 -1.47 -5.30 4.91
CA PHE A 788 -1.07 -6.27 3.89
C PHE A 788 -0.47 -7.48 4.58
N ASP A 789 -1.15 -8.61 4.50
CA ASP A 789 -0.62 -9.92 4.89
C ASP A 789 -0.08 -10.60 3.63
N TRP A 790 1.25 -10.65 3.52
CA TRP A 790 1.94 -11.16 2.33
C TRP A 790 1.98 -12.69 2.29
N GLY A 791 1.63 -13.38 3.38
CA GLY A 791 1.64 -14.83 3.48
C GLY A 791 2.91 -15.45 2.93
N ASN A 792 2.77 -16.29 1.90
CA ASN A 792 3.86 -17.05 1.29
C ASN A 792 4.46 -16.39 0.03
N VAL A 793 4.24 -15.09 -0.21
CA VAL A 793 4.88 -14.38 -1.31
C VAL A 793 6.41 -14.48 -1.19
N PRO A 794 7.12 -14.83 -2.27
CA PRO A 794 8.55 -15.11 -2.19
C PRO A 794 9.37 -13.86 -1.88
N VAL A 795 10.43 -14.06 -1.08
CA VAL A 795 11.45 -13.03 -0.80
C VAL A 795 12.03 -12.50 -2.11
N GLY A 796 12.26 -11.19 -2.19
CA GLY A 796 12.65 -10.52 -3.43
C GLY A 796 11.48 -9.95 -4.23
N SER A 797 10.22 -10.27 -3.85
CA SER A 797 9.05 -9.60 -4.44
C SER A 797 8.95 -8.16 -3.98
N VAL A 798 8.42 -7.31 -4.86
CA VAL A 798 8.22 -5.89 -4.58
C VAL A 798 6.80 -5.48 -4.87
N ALA A 799 6.21 -4.69 -3.98
CA ALA A 799 4.90 -4.11 -4.17
C ALA A 799 4.99 -2.63 -4.50
N THR A 800 4.15 -2.17 -5.42
CA THR A 800 3.85 -0.75 -5.64
C THR A 800 2.37 -0.50 -5.43
N LEU A 801 2.07 0.64 -4.82
CA LEU A 801 0.71 1.09 -4.54
C LEU A 801 0.49 2.45 -5.17
N TYR A 802 -0.32 2.50 -6.22
CA TYR A 802 -0.74 3.73 -6.87
C TYR A 802 -2.09 4.19 -6.32
N LEU A 803 -2.11 5.36 -5.67
CA LEU A 803 -3.26 5.98 -5.02
C LEU A 803 -3.38 7.44 -5.45
N PRO A 804 -3.99 7.75 -6.61
CA PRO A 804 -4.08 9.12 -7.12
C PRO A 804 -4.95 10.07 -6.27
N GLY A 805 -5.66 9.53 -5.28
CA GLY A 805 -6.43 10.33 -4.32
C GLY A 805 -5.60 10.98 -3.21
N PHE A 806 -4.32 10.62 -3.07
CA PHE A 806 -3.46 11.05 -1.97
C PHE A 806 -2.09 11.49 -2.50
N ASP A 807 -1.47 12.45 -1.82
CA ASP A 807 -0.04 12.70 -1.95
C ASP A 807 0.71 11.65 -1.10
N THR A 808 1.69 10.96 -1.69
CA THR A 808 2.45 9.97 -0.92
C THR A 808 3.29 10.59 0.19
N ASN A 809 3.63 11.89 0.12
CA ASN A 809 4.34 12.59 1.20
C ASN A 809 3.48 12.59 2.48
N ASP A 810 2.16 12.82 2.36
CA ASP A 810 1.25 12.78 3.50
C ASP A 810 1.18 11.38 4.14
N ILE A 811 1.19 10.34 3.30
CA ILE A 811 1.20 8.95 3.77
C ILE A 811 2.52 8.65 4.50
N LEU A 812 3.66 9.05 3.95
CA LEU A 812 4.98 8.81 4.54
C LEU A 812 5.14 9.57 5.86
N LEU A 813 4.75 10.85 5.92
CA LEU A 813 4.76 11.64 7.15
C LEU A 813 3.86 11.02 8.23
N LEU A 814 2.67 10.53 7.84
CA LEU A 814 1.76 9.86 8.76
C LEU A 814 2.33 8.52 9.25
N ALA A 815 2.97 7.75 8.37
CA ALA A 815 3.64 6.50 8.72
C ALA A 815 4.81 6.74 9.67
N ALA A 816 5.64 7.75 9.41
CA ALA A 816 6.75 8.09 10.28
C ALA A 816 6.26 8.56 11.66
N LYS A 817 5.13 9.27 11.73
CA LYS A 817 4.49 9.64 13.01
C LYS A 817 3.92 8.43 13.77
N LYS A 818 3.35 7.44 13.06
CA LYS A 818 2.62 6.30 13.66
C LYS A 818 3.52 5.11 13.98
N TYR A 819 4.48 4.78 13.11
CA TYR A 819 5.32 3.58 13.20
C TYR A 819 6.77 3.87 13.57
N ARG A 820 7.25 5.10 13.32
CA ARG A 820 8.64 5.55 13.49
C ARG A 820 9.65 4.88 12.55
N SER A 821 9.46 3.60 12.24
CA SER A 821 10.20 2.89 11.19
C SER A 821 9.21 2.34 10.16
N HIS A 822 9.51 2.50 8.88
CA HIS A 822 8.72 1.92 7.79
C HIS A 822 9.59 1.65 6.56
N ARG A 823 9.16 0.72 5.70
CA ARG A 823 9.91 0.31 4.49
C ARG A 823 9.30 0.84 3.19
N MET A 824 8.60 1.97 3.28
CA MET A 824 7.96 2.64 2.14
C MET A 824 8.85 3.75 1.57
N VAL A 825 8.95 3.79 0.24
CA VAL A 825 9.60 4.88 -0.50
C VAL A 825 8.65 5.48 -1.53
N ARG A 826 8.83 6.77 -1.79
CA ARG A 826 8.12 7.50 -2.84
C ARG A 826 8.74 7.22 -4.21
N ILE A 827 7.90 6.91 -5.18
CA ILE A 827 8.26 6.84 -6.60
C ILE A 827 7.80 8.08 -7.35
N ASP A 828 6.57 8.53 -7.07
CA ASP A 828 6.01 9.79 -7.57
C ASP A 828 4.92 10.30 -6.61
N GLU A 829 4.26 11.39 -6.98
CA GLU A 829 3.18 12.03 -6.22
C GLU A 829 2.09 11.10 -5.71
N HIS A 830 1.85 9.98 -6.39
CA HIS A 830 0.75 9.08 -6.10
C HIS A 830 1.17 7.61 -6.00
N THR A 831 2.47 7.30 -6.09
CA THR A 831 2.97 5.91 -6.11
C THR A 831 3.99 5.67 -5.01
N LEU A 832 3.67 4.73 -4.12
CA LEU A 832 4.58 4.17 -3.13
C LEU A 832 5.15 2.84 -3.62
N LYS A 833 6.38 2.53 -3.18
CA LYS A 833 7.03 1.23 -3.34
C LYS A 833 7.47 0.71 -1.97
N PHE A 834 7.33 -0.59 -1.74
CA PHE A 834 7.78 -1.24 -0.51
C PHE A 834 8.08 -2.73 -0.75
N ASP A 835 9.02 -3.27 0.02
CA ASP A 835 9.34 -4.70 0.02
C ASP A 835 8.18 -5.51 0.61
N THR A 836 7.93 -6.70 0.06
CA THR A 836 6.95 -7.64 0.64
C THR A 836 7.56 -8.47 1.77
N GLY A 837 6.72 -9.05 2.62
CA GLY A 837 7.11 -10.00 3.66
C GLY A 837 6.55 -9.63 5.02
N GLY A 838 6.15 -10.64 5.80
CA GLY A 838 5.45 -10.46 7.07
C GLY A 838 4.10 -9.75 6.90
N ILE A 839 3.81 -8.82 7.81
CA ILE A 839 2.68 -7.90 7.69
C ILE A 839 3.20 -6.47 7.52
N THR A 840 2.65 -5.75 6.55
CA THR A 840 2.94 -4.32 6.33
C THR A 840 1.70 -3.48 6.66
N TYR A 841 1.88 -2.44 7.46
CA TYR A 841 0.86 -1.44 7.74
C TYR A 841 1.11 -0.17 6.94
N LEU A 842 0.05 0.40 6.38
CA LEU A 842 0.09 1.69 5.69
C LEU A 842 -1.05 2.56 6.22
N PRO A 843 -0.77 3.74 6.80
CA PRO A 843 -1.82 4.57 7.35
C PRO A 843 -2.52 5.35 6.25
N ILE A 844 -3.84 5.47 6.35
CA ILE A 844 -4.68 6.16 5.38
C ILE A 844 -4.91 7.58 5.89
N PRO A 845 -4.48 8.63 5.16
CA PRO A 845 -4.79 10.00 5.51
C PRO A 845 -6.31 10.23 5.60
N PHE A 846 -6.74 11.15 6.45
CA PHE A 846 -8.16 11.49 6.55
C PHE A 846 -8.64 12.11 5.24
N ALA A 847 -9.67 11.52 4.65
CA ALA A 847 -10.30 12.06 3.46
C ALA A 847 -11.75 11.63 3.37
N ASP A 848 -12.59 12.48 2.77
CA ASP A 848 -14.00 12.18 2.57
C ASP A 848 -14.18 11.45 1.22
N GLY A 849 -14.90 10.34 1.22
CA GLY A 849 -15.26 9.62 0.01
C GLY A 849 -14.61 8.24 -0.13
N ASN A 850 -14.50 7.79 -1.37
CA ASN A 850 -13.94 6.48 -1.72
C ASN A 850 -12.85 6.66 -2.77
N PHE A 851 -11.70 6.01 -2.58
CA PHE A 851 -10.51 6.26 -3.37
C PHE A 851 -10.08 4.98 -4.11
N PRO A 852 -10.06 5.00 -5.46
CA PRO A 852 -9.50 3.92 -6.24
C PRO A 852 -8.00 3.80 -6.04
N GLY A 853 -7.50 2.57 -6.02
CA GLY A 853 -6.08 2.25 -5.98
C GLY A 853 -5.71 1.10 -6.91
N LEU A 854 -4.43 1.00 -7.22
CA LEU A 854 -3.83 -0.12 -7.95
C LEU A 854 -2.66 -0.68 -7.14
N LEU A 855 -2.82 -1.90 -6.64
CA LEU A 855 -1.74 -2.70 -6.09
C LEU A 855 -1.07 -3.45 -7.25
N THR A 856 0.24 -3.34 -7.38
CA THR A 856 1.04 -4.13 -8.33
C THR A 856 2.12 -4.87 -7.57
N VAL A 857 2.21 -6.18 -7.75
CA VAL A 857 3.26 -7.01 -7.15
C VAL A 857 4.13 -7.62 -8.24
N ASP A 858 5.43 -7.32 -8.21
CA ASP A 858 6.41 -7.93 -9.10
C ASP A 858 7.05 -9.12 -8.41
N LEU A 859 6.85 -10.32 -8.97
CA LEU A 859 7.47 -11.54 -8.46
C LEU A 859 8.90 -11.73 -9.01
N PRO A 860 9.83 -12.22 -8.18
CA PRO A 860 11.22 -12.42 -8.56
C PRO A 860 11.39 -13.54 -9.60
N GLU A 861 12.61 -13.67 -10.11
CA GLU A 861 13.01 -14.87 -10.83
C GLU A 861 13.06 -16.09 -9.89
N GLY A 862 13.02 -17.30 -10.46
CA GLY A 862 13.08 -18.54 -9.68
C GLY A 862 11.73 -19.11 -9.20
N ILE A 863 10.61 -18.40 -9.38
CA ILE A 863 9.28 -18.99 -9.14
C ILE A 863 9.01 -20.15 -10.08
N GLU A 864 8.32 -21.19 -9.62
CA GLU A 864 8.11 -22.45 -10.32
C GLU A 864 6.64 -22.70 -10.67
N LYS A 865 6.40 -23.34 -11.82
CA LYS A 865 5.06 -23.78 -12.22
C LYS A 865 4.43 -24.67 -11.14
N GLY A 866 3.16 -24.40 -10.82
CA GLY A 866 2.40 -25.14 -9.81
C GLY A 866 2.42 -24.50 -8.42
N GLN A 867 3.28 -23.51 -8.18
CA GLN A 867 3.21 -22.68 -6.99
C GLN A 867 1.96 -21.77 -7.03
N ALA A 868 1.49 -21.38 -5.84
CA ALA A 868 0.45 -20.39 -5.68
C ALA A 868 0.76 -19.50 -4.48
N PHE A 869 0.70 -18.18 -4.69
CA PHE A 869 0.91 -17.19 -3.63
C PHE A 869 -0.41 -16.52 -3.26
N LYS A 870 -0.57 -16.17 -1.98
CA LYS A 870 -1.78 -15.50 -1.47
C LYS A 870 -1.40 -14.23 -0.75
N ILE A 871 -2.11 -13.14 -1.06
CA ILE A 871 -1.97 -11.85 -0.38
C ILE A 871 -3.36 -11.47 0.12
N VAL A 872 -3.46 -11.10 1.39
CA VAL A 872 -4.71 -10.56 1.95
C VAL A 872 -4.50 -9.09 2.29
N VAL A 873 -5.39 -8.25 1.76
CA VAL A 873 -5.40 -6.81 2.04
C VAL A 873 -6.64 -6.48 2.84
N ARG A 874 -6.44 -5.87 4.00
CA ARG A 874 -7.51 -5.49 4.94
C ARG A 874 -7.45 -4.01 5.22
N GLN A 875 -8.59 -3.41 5.54
CA GLN A 875 -8.61 -2.09 6.17
C GLN A 875 -8.97 -2.23 7.64
N VAL A 876 -8.09 -1.75 8.50
CA VAL A 876 -8.24 -1.72 9.95
C VAL A 876 -8.68 -0.32 10.35
N THR A 877 -9.86 -0.20 10.93
CA THR A 877 -10.36 1.11 11.34
C THR A 877 -9.78 1.56 12.68
N GLY A 878 -9.44 2.84 12.77
CA GLY A 878 -9.15 3.52 14.03
C GLY A 878 -10.42 4.05 14.74
N GLU A 879 -11.58 3.97 14.08
CA GLU A 879 -12.84 4.46 14.64
C GLU A 879 -13.32 3.59 15.80
N GLN A 880 -13.43 4.22 16.97
CA GLN A 880 -14.00 3.64 18.17
C GLN A 880 -15.53 3.69 18.07
N GLN A 881 -16.17 2.58 17.73
CA GLN A 881 -17.64 2.50 17.71
C GLN A 881 -18.17 2.18 19.12
N PRO A 882 -19.15 2.93 19.64
CA PRO A 882 -19.96 2.45 20.75
C PRO A 882 -20.79 1.25 20.28
N ILE A 883 -20.76 0.15 21.02
CA ILE A 883 -21.58 -1.02 20.72
C ILE A 883 -23.06 -0.61 20.91
N ALA A 884 -23.79 -0.38 19.82
CA ALA A 884 -25.23 -0.13 19.89
C ALA A 884 -25.96 -1.46 20.12
N MET A 885 -26.12 -1.83 21.39
CA MET A 885 -27.08 -2.85 21.81
C MET A 885 -28.47 -2.19 21.97
N THR A 886 -29.51 -2.93 21.59
CA THR A 886 -30.94 -2.61 21.72
C THR A 886 -31.33 -1.65 22.87
N HIS A 887 -32.06 -0.56 22.56
CA HIS A 887 -32.83 0.35 23.46
C HIS A 887 -32.27 0.77 24.84
N ARG A 888 -31.01 0.50 25.17
CA ARG A 888 -30.30 1.08 26.32
C ARG A 888 -28.95 1.57 25.85
N ILE A 889 -28.73 2.86 26.04
CA ILE A 889 -27.41 3.48 25.95
C ILE A 889 -26.63 2.95 27.17
N GLU A 890 -25.88 1.87 27.00
CA GLU A 890 -24.77 1.59 27.90
C GLU A 890 -23.66 2.62 27.63
N ALA A 891 -22.97 3.02 28.70
CA ALA A 891 -21.94 4.05 28.68
C ALA A 891 -20.80 3.68 27.72
N PRO A 892 -20.10 4.68 27.13
CA PRO A 892 -19.05 4.42 26.15
C PRO A 892 -17.81 3.80 26.81
N ARG A 893 -17.41 2.62 26.32
CA ARG A 893 -16.05 2.00 26.20
C ARG A 893 -16.20 0.48 26.21
N PRO A 894 -15.59 -0.26 25.27
CA PRO A 894 -14.12 -0.41 25.12
C PRO A 894 -13.59 -0.19 23.69
N SER A 895 -12.29 0.11 23.57
CA SER A 895 -11.58 0.55 22.36
C SER A 895 -10.68 -0.53 21.76
N TRP A 896 -11.19 -1.39 20.89
CA TRP A 896 -10.37 -2.27 20.07
C TRP A 896 -10.50 -1.89 18.59
N ARG A 897 -9.48 -2.23 17.81
CA ARG A 897 -9.47 -1.99 16.36
C ARG A 897 -10.14 -3.17 15.65
N ARG A 898 -10.82 -2.91 14.54
CA ARG A 898 -11.53 -3.95 13.78
C ARG A 898 -11.27 -3.84 12.29
N ILE A 899 -11.49 -4.95 11.60
CA ILE A 899 -11.44 -5.00 10.14
C ILE A 899 -12.79 -4.56 9.57
N VAL A 900 -12.78 -3.59 8.65
CA VAL A 900 -14.01 -3.10 7.97
C VAL A 900 -14.26 -3.78 6.61
N GLY A 901 -13.27 -4.52 6.12
CA GLY A 901 -13.35 -5.31 4.90
C GLY A 901 -12.00 -5.84 4.48
N SER A 902 -12.05 -6.90 3.68
CA SER A 902 -10.89 -7.67 3.23
C SER A 902 -11.09 -8.12 1.78
N PHE A 903 -10.01 -8.14 1.00
CA PHE A 903 -9.95 -8.88 -0.26
C PHE A 903 -8.67 -9.70 -0.33
N GLN A 904 -8.70 -10.80 -1.10
CA GLN A 904 -7.54 -11.64 -1.33
C GLN A 904 -7.15 -11.66 -2.80
N LEU A 905 -5.84 -11.61 -3.05
CA LEU A 905 -5.22 -11.83 -4.35
C LEU A 905 -4.50 -13.19 -4.33
N THR A 906 -4.94 -14.10 -5.19
CA THR A 906 -4.33 -15.41 -5.40
C THR A 906 -3.55 -15.40 -6.72
N ILE A 907 -2.28 -15.81 -6.67
CA ILE A 907 -1.32 -15.74 -7.78
C ILE A 907 -0.83 -17.15 -8.13
N PRO A 908 -1.57 -17.90 -8.96
CA PRO A 908 -1.11 -19.20 -9.44
C PRO A 908 -0.05 -19.05 -10.54
N VAL A 909 1.02 -19.83 -10.45
CA VAL A 909 2.12 -19.85 -11.43
C VAL A 909 1.84 -20.91 -12.50
N ARG A 910 1.72 -20.48 -13.76
CA ARG A 910 1.30 -21.32 -14.89
C ARG A 910 2.18 -21.13 -16.12
N ASP A 911 1.96 -21.98 -17.14
CA ASP A 911 2.62 -21.83 -18.43
C ASP A 911 2.06 -20.61 -19.18
N LYS A 912 2.93 -19.83 -19.81
CA LYS A 912 2.53 -18.65 -20.60
C LYS A 912 1.52 -18.98 -21.71
N ALA A 913 1.57 -20.18 -22.28
CA ALA A 913 0.66 -20.61 -23.34
C ALA A 913 -0.79 -20.77 -22.84
N ASP A 914 -0.97 -21.10 -21.56
CA ASP A 914 -2.28 -21.22 -20.92
C ASP A 914 -2.87 -19.84 -20.57
N ILE A 915 -1.99 -18.89 -20.22
CA ILE A 915 -2.36 -17.53 -19.77
C ILE A 915 -2.72 -16.62 -20.95
N LEU A 916 -1.91 -16.64 -22.02
CA LEU A 916 -1.95 -15.64 -23.10
C LEU A 916 -3.33 -15.50 -23.77
N PRO A 917 -4.03 -16.57 -24.18
CA PRO A 917 -5.32 -16.44 -24.87
C PRO A 917 -6.39 -15.76 -24.00
N ARG A 918 -6.40 -16.06 -22.70
CA ARG A 918 -7.30 -15.43 -21.74
C ARG A 918 -6.95 -13.96 -21.54
N GLN A 919 -5.67 -13.63 -21.34
CA GLN A 919 -5.23 -12.24 -21.15
C GLN A 919 -5.55 -11.37 -22.37
N GLN A 920 -5.37 -11.86 -23.60
CA GLN A 920 -5.76 -11.13 -24.81
C GLN A 920 -7.27 -10.85 -24.86
N ARG A 921 -8.08 -11.82 -24.45
CA ARG A 921 -9.53 -11.66 -24.33
C ARG A 921 -9.87 -10.62 -23.26
N LEU A 922 -9.27 -10.72 -22.08
CA LEU A 922 -9.43 -9.75 -21.00
C LEU A 922 -9.07 -8.33 -21.46
N LEU A 923 -7.91 -8.11 -22.07
CA LEU A 923 -7.50 -6.79 -22.57
C LEU A 923 -8.52 -6.21 -23.56
N SER A 924 -9.12 -7.04 -24.41
CA SER A 924 -10.19 -6.64 -25.32
C SER A 924 -11.41 -6.09 -24.57
N ASN A 925 -11.84 -6.77 -23.51
CA ASN A 925 -12.94 -6.32 -22.66
C ASN A 925 -12.57 -5.07 -21.88
N LEU A 926 -11.38 -5.03 -21.26
CA LEU A 926 -10.94 -3.89 -20.48
C LEU A 926 -10.79 -2.62 -21.34
N ARG A 927 -10.24 -2.72 -22.57
CA ARG A 927 -10.21 -1.57 -23.50
C ARG A 927 -11.59 -1.09 -23.93
N TRP A 928 -12.57 -1.99 -23.99
CA TRP A 928 -13.96 -1.62 -24.27
C TRP A 928 -14.57 -0.82 -23.11
N ILE A 929 -14.31 -1.26 -21.88
CA ILE A 929 -14.74 -0.60 -20.65
C ILE A 929 -14.02 0.74 -20.46
N GLU A 930 -12.70 0.79 -20.66
CA GLU A 930 -11.88 2.01 -20.54
C GLU A 930 -12.44 3.16 -21.38
N ARG A 931 -12.93 2.85 -22.59
CA ARG A 931 -13.53 3.83 -23.51
C ARG A 931 -14.91 4.33 -23.09
N ALA A 932 -15.55 3.67 -22.12
CA ALA A 932 -16.81 4.09 -21.52
C ALA A 932 -16.61 4.97 -20.28
N ILE A 933 -15.44 4.91 -19.63
CA ILE A 933 -15.16 5.66 -18.41
C ILE A 933 -14.97 7.14 -18.76
N PRO A 934 -15.73 8.08 -18.15
CA PRO A 934 -15.51 9.51 -18.31
C PRO A 934 -14.10 9.94 -17.90
N ALA A 935 -13.51 10.90 -18.60
CA ALA A 935 -12.13 11.35 -18.31
C ALA A 935 -11.98 12.02 -16.93
N ASN A 936 -13.08 12.53 -16.36
CA ASN A 936 -13.13 13.13 -15.03
C ASN A 936 -13.62 12.15 -13.94
N ASP A 937 -13.82 10.88 -14.28
CA ASP A 937 -14.15 9.83 -13.31
C ASP A 937 -12.90 9.48 -12.49
N ARG A 938 -13.06 9.33 -11.16
CA ARG A 938 -11.98 8.98 -10.23
C ARG A 938 -11.26 7.69 -10.58
N TRP A 939 -11.94 6.75 -11.25
CA TRP A 939 -11.36 5.49 -11.71
C TRP A 939 -10.51 5.64 -12.98
N SER A 940 -10.68 6.72 -13.75
CA SER A 940 -9.99 6.91 -15.03
C SER A 940 -8.46 6.73 -14.94
N PRO A 941 -7.72 7.39 -14.02
CA PRO A 941 -6.27 7.21 -13.92
C PRO A 941 -5.86 5.79 -13.51
N VAL A 942 -6.54 5.22 -12.51
CA VAL A 942 -6.26 3.86 -12.01
C VAL A 942 -6.52 2.80 -13.08
N PHE A 943 -7.67 2.89 -13.75
CA PHE A 943 -8.07 1.92 -14.75
C PHE A 943 -7.21 2.01 -16.02
N SER A 944 -6.77 3.20 -16.43
CA SER A 944 -5.86 3.33 -17.57
C SER A 944 -4.48 2.73 -17.27
N ARG A 945 -3.94 2.95 -16.06
CA ARG A 945 -2.68 2.30 -15.62
C ARG A 945 -2.83 0.78 -15.56
N TYR A 946 -3.96 0.27 -15.05
CA TYR A 946 -4.28 -1.16 -15.04
C TYR A 946 -4.32 -1.75 -16.46
N VAL A 947 -5.04 -1.12 -17.40
CA VAL A 947 -5.11 -1.56 -18.80
C VAL A 947 -3.74 -1.56 -19.48
N SER A 948 -2.88 -0.59 -19.15
CA SER A 948 -1.49 -0.56 -19.64
C SER A 948 -0.70 -1.76 -19.13
N GLN A 949 -0.73 -2.05 -17.83
CA GLN A 949 0.00 -3.18 -17.27
C GLN A 949 -0.47 -4.53 -17.81
N ILE A 950 -1.78 -4.69 -18.08
CA ILE A 950 -2.30 -5.89 -18.77
C ILE A 950 -1.79 -5.97 -20.22
N ALA A 951 -1.63 -4.84 -20.92
CA ALA A 951 -1.03 -4.82 -22.25
C ALA A 951 0.46 -5.23 -22.23
N ASP A 952 1.24 -4.69 -21.29
CA ASP A 952 2.66 -5.03 -21.13
C ASP A 952 2.84 -6.51 -20.77
N ARG A 953 1.95 -7.06 -19.92
CA ARG A 953 1.86 -8.50 -19.63
C ARG A 953 1.68 -9.33 -20.90
N ILE A 954 0.78 -8.94 -21.79
CA ILE A 954 0.53 -9.68 -23.05
C ILE A 954 1.78 -9.68 -23.94
N ASP A 955 2.48 -8.56 -24.05
CA ASP A 955 3.70 -8.46 -24.85
C ASP A 955 4.81 -9.35 -24.25
N ALA A 956 4.95 -9.35 -22.92
CA ALA A 956 5.89 -10.22 -22.21
C ALA A 956 5.54 -11.72 -22.26
N LEU A 957 4.26 -12.08 -22.41
CA LEU A 957 3.80 -13.45 -22.64
C LEU A 957 4.03 -13.94 -24.09
N GLY A 958 4.51 -13.07 -24.99
CA GLY A 958 4.75 -13.38 -26.41
C GLY A 958 3.59 -13.00 -27.35
N GLY A 959 2.63 -12.21 -26.87
CA GLY A 959 1.54 -11.63 -27.66
C GLY A 959 1.92 -10.32 -28.35
N ASP A 960 0.91 -9.65 -28.92
CA ASP A 960 1.02 -8.29 -29.45
C ASP A 960 -0.21 -7.50 -29.01
N SER A 961 -0.05 -6.77 -27.92
CA SER A 961 -1.09 -5.99 -27.26
C SER A 961 -1.65 -4.89 -28.18
N LYS A 962 -0.85 -4.37 -29.12
CA LYS A 962 -1.27 -3.32 -30.07
C LYS A 962 -2.30 -3.85 -31.08
N LYS A 963 -2.36 -5.17 -31.30
CA LYS A 963 -3.33 -5.81 -32.19
C LYS A 963 -4.67 -6.13 -31.49
N VAL A 964 -4.74 -6.11 -30.17
CA VAL A 964 -5.95 -6.45 -29.41
C VAL A 964 -6.97 -5.30 -29.45
N ALA A 965 -7.93 -5.35 -30.37
CA ALA A 965 -8.99 -4.34 -30.44
C ALA A 965 -9.99 -4.46 -29.28
N PRO A 966 -10.63 -3.36 -28.85
CA PRO A 966 -11.69 -3.41 -27.85
C PRO A 966 -12.89 -4.21 -28.37
N SER A 967 -13.49 -5.02 -27.50
CA SER A 967 -14.74 -5.72 -27.80
C SER A 967 -15.42 -6.20 -26.52
N PRO A 968 -16.75 -6.03 -26.38
CA PRO A 968 -17.48 -6.57 -25.23
C PRO A 968 -17.59 -8.11 -25.24
N THR A 969 -17.40 -8.73 -26.40
CA THR A 969 -17.44 -10.19 -26.57
C THR A 969 -16.09 -10.86 -26.35
N GLY A 970 -15.02 -10.07 -26.18
CA GLY A 970 -13.64 -10.59 -26.10
C GLY A 970 -13.06 -11.06 -27.46
N GLN A 971 -13.84 -11.05 -28.54
CA GLN A 971 -13.41 -11.45 -29.89
C GLN A 971 -12.61 -10.36 -30.61
N TRP A 972 -11.43 -10.06 -30.08
CA TRP A 972 -10.61 -8.92 -30.50
C TRP A 972 -10.15 -8.97 -31.96
N ARG A 973 -9.95 -10.16 -32.55
CA ARG A 973 -9.52 -10.30 -33.95
C ARG A 973 -10.61 -9.85 -34.91
N GLU A 974 -11.85 -10.29 -34.67
CA GLU A 974 -13.00 -9.87 -35.46
C GLU A 974 -13.29 -8.38 -35.25
N ALA A 975 -13.28 -7.92 -34.00
CA ALA A 975 -13.47 -6.52 -33.68
C ALA A 975 -12.43 -5.64 -34.40
N ARG A 976 -11.15 -6.05 -34.40
CA ARG A 976 -10.09 -5.33 -35.13
C ARG A 976 -10.42 -5.21 -36.62
N ARG A 977 -10.78 -6.31 -37.27
CA ARG A 977 -11.15 -6.33 -38.69
C ARG A 977 -12.34 -5.40 -38.95
N ASN A 978 -13.41 -5.54 -38.18
CA ASN A 978 -14.64 -4.77 -38.37
C ASN A 978 -14.40 -3.26 -38.13
N CYS A 979 -13.64 -2.91 -37.10
CA CYS A 979 -13.30 -1.51 -36.79
C CYS A 979 -12.38 -0.88 -37.84
N LEU A 980 -11.45 -1.65 -38.43
CA LEU A 980 -10.63 -1.17 -39.55
C LEU A 980 -11.48 -0.93 -40.80
N ILE A 981 -12.42 -1.84 -41.11
CA ILE A 981 -13.35 -1.68 -42.23
C ILE A 981 -14.23 -0.43 -42.03
N LEU A 982 -14.77 -0.23 -40.83
CA LEU A 982 -15.62 0.92 -40.52
C LEU A 982 -14.86 2.25 -40.57
N ASN A 983 -13.60 2.27 -40.10
CA ASN A 983 -12.72 3.42 -40.24
C ASN A 983 -12.45 3.73 -41.73
N LEU A 984 -12.08 2.71 -42.52
CA LEU A 984 -11.84 2.85 -43.95
C LEU A 984 -13.09 3.32 -44.69
N ALA A 985 -14.26 2.78 -44.37
CA ALA A 985 -15.54 3.18 -44.94
C ALA A 985 -15.86 4.66 -44.63
N THR A 986 -15.65 5.08 -43.38
CA THR A 986 -15.84 6.50 -42.96
C THR A 986 -14.94 7.43 -43.76
N PHE A 987 -13.67 7.06 -43.88
CA PHE A 987 -12.66 7.78 -44.66
C PHE A 987 -13.03 7.88 -46.16
N LEU A 988 -13.36 6.75 -46.80
CA LEU A 988 -13.71 6.68 -48.23
C LEU A 988 -15.02 7.42 -48.54
N LEU A 989 -16.03 7.29 -47.69
CA LEU A 989 -17.32 7.97 -47.84
C LEU A 989 -17.18 9.48 -47.65
N THR A 990 -16.29 9.93 -46.76
CA THR A 990 -15.96 11.36 -46.62
C THR A 990 -15.30 11.90 -47.90
N ALA A 991 -14.33 11.18 -48.46
CA ALA A 991 -13.70 11.57 -49.73
C ALA A 991 -14.72 11.59 -50.88
N LEU A 992 -15.57 10.56 -50.99
CA LEU A 992 -16.62 10.46 -52.01
C LEU A 992 -17.63 11.61 -51.89
N LEU A 993 -18.02 11.98 -50.66
CA LEU A 993 -18.92 13.10 -50.41
C LEU A 993 -18.31 14.42 -50.91
N VAL A 994 -17.04 14.69 -50.56
CA VAL A 994 -16.32 15.90 -51.01
C VAL A 994 -16.20 15.95 -52.53
N VAL A 995 -15.78 14.84 -53.16
CA VAL A 995 -15.63 14.77 -54.62
C VAL A 995 -16.99 14.89 -55.33
N GLY A 996 -18.03 14.22 -54.82
CA GLY A 996 -19.37 14.25 -55.40
C GLY A 996 -20.00 15.64 -55.35
N ILE A 997 -19.84 16.37 -54.24
CA ILE A 997 -20.29 17.77 -54.13
C ILE A 997 -19.49 18.67 -55.07
N GLY A 998 -18.18 18.45 -55.25
CA GLY A 998 -17.35 19.31 -56.09
C GLY A 998 -17.50 19.07 -57.61
N THR A 999 -17.86 17.86 -58.04
CA THR A 999 -17.82 17.47 -59.47
C THR A 999 -19.20 17.32 -60.12
N LEU A 1000 -20.26 17.09 -59.36
CA LEU A 1000 -21.60 16.82 -59.89
C LEU A 1000 -22.53 18.03 -59.73
N THR A 1001 -23.48 18.20 -60.65
CA THR A 1001 -24.49 19.27 -60.62
C THR A 1001 -25.92 18.71 -60.68
N GLY A 1002 -26.90 19.46 -60.18
CA GLY A 1002 -28.33 19.14 -60.31
C GLY A 1002 -28.76 17.85 -59.59
N GLY A 1003 -29.70 17.10 -60.16
CA GLY A 1003 -30.28 15.90 -59.53
C GLY A 1003 -29.26 14.78 -59.27
N LEU A 1004 -28.24 14.65 -60.11
CA LEU A 1004 -27.20 13.62 -59.95
C LEU A 1004 -26.33 13.87 -58.70
N MET A 1005 -26.02 15.14 -58.41
CA MET A 1005 -25.31 15.53 -57.18
C MET A 1005 -26.16 15.21 -55.95
N ALA A 1006 -27.43 15.61 -55.96
CA ALA A 1006 -28.35 15.36 -54.85
C ALA A 1006 -28.48 13.86 -54.51
N ILE A 1007 -28.49 13.00 -55.54
CA ILE A 1007 -28.55 11.54 -55.35
C ILE A 1007 -27.23 10.99 -54.81
N ILE A 1008 -26.09 11.25 -55.48
CA ILE A 1008 -24.81 10.62 -55.13
C ILE A 1008 -24.24 11.17 -53.82
N ALA A 1009 -24.21 12.49 -53.65
CA ALA A 1009 -23.74 13.10 -52.40
C ALA A 1009 -24.71 12.82 -51.25
N GLY A 1010 -26.01 12.80 -51.50
CA GLY A 1010 -27.02 12.42 -50.51
C GLY A 1010 -26.84 10.99 -50.02
N LEU A 1011 -26.65 10.03 -50.93
CA LEU A 1011 -26.37 8.63 -50.59
C LEU A 1011 -25.05 8.48 -49.81
N ALA A 1012 -23.97 9.14 -50.25
CA ALA A 1012 -22.69 9.13 -49.56
C ALA A 1012 -22.81 9.67 -48.13
N PHE A 1013 -23.58 10.74 -47.93
CA PHE A 1013 -23.81 11.34 -46.61
C PHE A 1013 -24.60 10.41 -45.68
N VAL A 1014 -25.67 9.77 -46.17
CA VAL A 1014 -26.46 8.80 -45.37
C VAL A 1014 -25.61 7.59 -44.99
N LEU A 1015 -24.83 7.04 -45.93
CA LEU A 1015 -23.93 5.93 -45.67
C LEU A 1015 -22.82 6.32 -44.69
N LEU A 1016 -22.29 7.54 -44.78
CA LEU A 1016 -21.29 8.07 -43.86
C LEU A 1016 -21.84 8.13 -42.43
N ILE A 1017 -23.05 8.67 -42.25
CA ILE A 1017 -23.72 8.69 -40.94
C ILE A 1017 -23.90 7.28 -40.40
N GLY A 1018 -24.36 6.35 -41.25
CA GLY A 1018 -24.52 4.93 -40.88
C GLY A 1018 -23.20 4.29 -40.45
N ALA A 1019 -22.13 4.48 -41.23
CA ALA A 1019 -20.80 3.95 -40.94
C ALA A 1019 -20.23 4.53 -39.65
N VAL A 1020 -20.35 5.84 -39.43
CA VAL A 1020 -19.90 6.51 -38.20
C VAL A 1020 -20.68 6.02 -36.98
N ARG A 1021 -22.02 5.90 -37.08
CA ARG A 1021 -22.85 5.36 -35.99
C ARG A 1021 -22.45 3.93 -35.65
N LEU A 1022 -22.34 3.05 -36.65
CA LEU A 1022 -21.87 1.68 -36.44
C LEU A 1022 -20.46 1.63 -35.86
N TRP A 1023 -19.58 2.54 -36.27
CA TRP A 1023 -18.23 2.63 -35.72
C TRP A 1023 -18.24 3.03 -34.25
N ILE A 1024 -19.05 4.03 -33.87
CA ILE A 1024 -19.24 4.43 -32.47
C ILE A 1024 -19.81 3.28 -31.65
N ASP A 1025 -20.89 2.65 -32.13
CA ASP A 1025 -21.63 1.62 -31.41
C ASP A 1025 -20.84 0.30 -31.28
N LYS A 1026 -20.00 -0.05 -32.26
CA LYS A 1026 -19.26 -1.33 -32.27
C LYS A 1026 -17.81 -1.20 -31.83
N CYS A 1027 -17.21 -0.02 -31.92
CA CYS A 1027 -15.77 0.14 -31.73
C CYS A 1027 -15.38 1.22 -30.71
N ARG A 1028 -16.30 2.11 -30.31
CA ARG A 1028 -16.03 3.25 -29.40
C ARG A 1028 -14.71 3.95 -29.76
N PRO A 1029 -14.51 4.43 -31.01
CA PRO A 1029 -13.24 5.00 -31.42
C PRO A 1029 -12.92 6.22 -30.56
N LYS A 1030 -11.63 6.39 -30.20
CA LYS A 1030 -11.20 7.61 -29.51
C LYS A 1030 -11.50 8.81 -30.42
N ILE A 1031 -11.73 9.99 -29.83
CA ILE A 1031 -11.98 11.22 -30.60
C ILE A 1031 -10.88 11.46 -31.65
N CYS A 1032 -9.61 11.21 -31.30
CA CYS A 1032 -8.51 11.32 -32.25
C CYS A 1032 -8.61 10.37 -33.45
N GLN A 1033 -9.20 9.19 -33.30
CA GLN A 1033 -9.42 8.25 -34.41
C GLN A 1033 -10.51 8.77 -35.35
N LEU A 1034 -11.61 9.31 -34.79
CA LEU A 1034 -12.66 9.96 -35.57
C LEU A 1034 -12.12 11.16 -36.35
N LEU A 1035 -11.38 12.05 -35.69
CA LEU A 1035 -10.80 13.23 -36.32
C LEU A 1035 -9.80 12.86 -37.42
N ARG A 1036 -8.91 11.89 -37.19
CA ARG A 1036 -7.96 11.40 -38.21
C ARG A 1036 -8.70 10.82 -39.43
N GLY A 1037 -9.78 10.06 -39.21
CA GLY A 1037 -10.58 9.48 -40.30
C GLY A 1037 -11.22 10.54 -41.20
N VAL A 1038 -11.84 11.55 -40.60
CA VAL A 1038 -12.47 12.67 -41.34
C VAL A 1038 -11.41 13.54 -42.01
N LEU A 1039 -10.31 13.85 -41.31
CA LEU A 1039 -9.20 14.65 -41.85
C LEU A 1039 -8.60 14.00 -43.10
N ALA A 1040 -8.29 12.70 -43.04
CA ALA A 1040 -7.73 11.97 -44.16
C ALA A 1040 -8.70 11.92 -45.35
N GLY A 1041 -10.00 11.73 -45.08
CA GLY A 1041 -11.03 11.72 -46.12
C GLY A 1041 -11.19 13.07 -46.81
N ALA A 1042 -11.23 14.16 -46.03
CA ALA A 1042 -11.32 15.53 -46.54
C ALA A 1042 -10.08 15.94 -47.35
N ALA A 1043 -8.88 15.60 -46.86
CA ALA A 1043 -7.62 15.89 -47.54
C ALA A 1043 -7.52 15.17 -48.89
N ILE A 1044 -7.88 13.88 -48.96
CA ILE A 1044 -7.88 13.15 -50.23
C ILE A 1044 -8.96 13.66 -51.17
N GLY A 1045 -10.16 13.96 -50.66
CA GLY A 1045 -11.20 14.60 -51.46
C GLY A 1045 -10.70 15.89 -52.11
N ALA A 1046 -10.00 16.75 -51.35
CA ALA A 1046 -9.37 17.96 -51.86
C ALA A 1046 -8.28 17.68 -52.90
N ILE A 1047 -7.40 16.69 -52.66
CA ILE A 1047 -6.35 16.29 -53.64
C ILE A 1047 -6.97 15.83 -54.95
N VAL A 1048 -8.03 15.00 -54.89
CA VAL A 1048 -8.74 14.52 -56.09
C VAL A 1048 -9.40 15.68 -56.83
N LEU A 1049 -10.08 16.59 -56.14
CA LEU A 1049 -10.67 17.78 -56.76
C LEU A 1049 -9.59 18.67 -57.41
N ALA A 1050 -8.44 18.85 -56.76
CA ALA A 1050 -7.32 19.61 -57.32
C ALA A 1050 -6.78 18.97 -58.61
N LEU A 1051 -6.61 17.64 -58.63
CA LEU A 1051 -6.21 16.90 -59.84
C LEU A 1051 -7.23 17.08 -60.97
N ILE A 1052 -8.53 16.99 -60.67
CA ILE A 1052 -9.62 17.19 -61.64
C ILE A 1052 -9.60 18.64 -62.18
N ALA A 1053 -9.33 19.64 -61.34
CA ALA A 1053 -9.19 21.03 -61.77
C ALA A 1053 -8.01 21.21 -62.75
N VAL A 1054 -6.86 20.61 -62.45
CA VAL A 1054 -5.65 20.69 -63.27
C VAL A 1054 -5.83 19.98 -64.62
N LEU A 1055 -6.63 18.90 -64.67
CA LEU A 1055 -6.93 18.15 -65.89
C LEU A 1055 -7.96 18.83 -66.82
N GLY A 1056 -8.36 20.08 -66.53
CA GLY A 1056 -9.11 20.94 -67.46
C GLY A 1056 -10.62 21.03 -67.22
N THR A 1057 -11.15 20.40 -66.16
CA THR A 1057 -12.56 20.56 -65.74
C THR A 1057 -12.64 21.50 -64.54
N SER A 1058 -12.79 22.81 -64.79
CA SER A 1058 -12.92 23.83 -63.74
C SER A 1058 -14.31 24.44 -63.72
N THR A 1059 -15.22 23.90 -62.89
CA THR A 1059 -16.49 24.55 -62.59
C THR A 1059 -16.35 25.43 -61.33
N PRO A 1060 -17.14 26.51 -61.19
CA PRO A 1060 -17.12 27.33 -59.97
C PRO A 1060 -17.40 26.51 -58.70
N GLN A 1061 -18.32 25.55 -58.80
CA GLN A 1061 -18.65 24.61 -57.73
C GLN A 1061 -17.42 23.82 -57.28
N LEU A 1062 -16.65 23.26 -58.22
CA LEU A 1062 -15.43 22.51 -57.89
C LEU A 1062 -14.43 23.35 -57.10
N ILE A 1063 -14.13 24.57 -57.56
CA ILE A 1063 -13.16 25.46 -56.89
C ILE A 1063 -13.66 25.85 -55.49
N THR A 1064 -14.95 26.14 -55.35
CA THR A 1064 -15.54 26.47 -54.03
C THR A 1064 -15.50 25.28 -53.07
N THR A 1065 -15.81 24.06 -53.52
CA THR A 1065 -15.74 22.85 -52.70
C THR A 1065 -14.31 22.47 -52.35
N LEU A 1066 -13.35 22.67 -53.26
CA LEU A 1066 -11.92 22.49 -53.00
C LEU A 1066 -11.45 23.44 -51.89
N ALA A 1067 -11.76 24.74 -52.00
CA ALA A 1067 -11.38 25.73 -50.98
C ALA A 1067 -12.04 25.42 -49.62
N ALA A 1068 -13.33 25.07 -49.62
CA ALA A 1068 -14.05 24.71 -48.40
C ALA A 1068 -13.51 23.43 -47.73
N SER A 1069 -13.22 22.38 -48.52
CA SER A 1069 -12.67 21.12 -48.01
C SER A 1069 -11.24 21.26 -47.49
N ALA A 1070 -10.39 22.05 -48.16
CA ALA A 1070 -9.07 22.40 -47.66
C ALA A 1070 -9.14 23.21 -46.36
N GLY A 1071 -10.05 24.18 -46.27
CA GLY A 1071 -10.31 24.95 -45.04
C GLY A 1071 -10.80 24.08 -43.88
N LEU A 1072 -11.73 23.14 -44.15
CA LEU A 1072 -12.21 22.19 -43.16
C LEU A 1072 -11.10 21.23 -42.69
N ALA A 1073 -10.27 20.72 -43.62
CA ALA A 1073 -9.14 19.87 -43.27
C ALA A 1073 -8.13 20.63 -42.39
N ALA A 1074 -7.83 21.89 -42.71
CA ALA A 1074 -6.97 22.74 -41.87
C ALA A 1074 -7.58 22.96 -40.47
N LEU A 1075 -8.89 23.23 -40.39
CA LEU A 1075 -9.59 23.37 -39.11
C LEU A 1075 -9.52 22.09 -38.27
N ILE A 1076 -9.81 20.93 -38.88
CA ILE A 1076 -9.74 19.63 -38.19
C ILE A 1076 -8.31 19.31 -37.77
N ALA A 1077 -7.30 19.65 -38.57
CA ALA A 1077 -5.91 19.50 -38.20
C ALA A 1077 -5.55 20.36 -36.99
N ILE A 1078 -6.01 21.62 -36.93
CA ILE A 1078 -5.82 22.50 -35.76
C ILE A 1078 -6.52 21.91 -34.52
N VAL A 1079 -7.76 21.44 -34.65
CA VAL A 1079 -8.50 20.82 -33.53
C VAL A 1079 -7.80 19.53 -33.07
N SER A 1080 -7.33 18.72 -34.00
CA SER A 1080 -6.59 17.48 -33.73
C SER A 1080 -5.27 17.77 -33.01
N TRP A 1081 -4.56 18.81 -33.43
CA TRP A 1081 -3.32 19.26 -32.80
C TRP A 1081 -3.57 19.78 -31.38
N ARG A 1082 -4.58 20.64 -31.17
CA ARG A 1082 -4.98 21.10 -29.82
C ARG A 1082 -5.39 19.97 -28.88
N ARG A 1083 -5.92 18.87 -29.40
CA ARG A 1083 -6.30 17.68 -28.63
C ARG A 1083 -5.19 16.64 -28.52
N GLY A 1084 -3.96 16.94 -28.97
CA GLY A 1084 -2.82 16.02 -28.89
C GLY A 1084 -2.93 14.79 -29.80
N CYS A 1085 -3.78 14.83 -30.82
CA CYS A 1085 -4.07 13.68 -31.68
C CYS A 1085 -2.96 13.36 -32.69
N PHE A 1086 -1.78 13.99 -32.62
CA PHE A 1086 -0.61 13.71 -33.48
C PHE A 1086 0.59 13.15 -32.70
N GLY A 1087 0.41 12.83 -31.42
CA GLY A 1087 1.36 12.07 -30.62
C GLY A 1087 1.32 10.57 -30.88
#